data_AF-A0A534NRM9-F1
#
_entry.id   AF-A0A534NRM9-F1
#
_cell.length_a   1.000
_cell.length_b   1.000
_cell.length_c   1.000
_cell.angle_alpha   90.00
_cell.angle_beta   90.00
_cell.angle_gamma   90.00
#
_symmetry.space_group_name_H-M   'P 1'
#
loop_
_entity.id
_entity.type
_entity.pdbx_description
1 polymer ?
#
loop_
_entity_poly.entity_id
_entity_poly.type
_entity_poly.pdbx_seq_one_letter_code
_entity_poly.pdbx_strand_id
1 'polypeptide(L)'
;MRACALLTFICAIACATQRYALPMTAAELAAHRNGPALVAYLGQPDASAGVCDLSLPGPHLAKLDREVSKDLAEALREGRIPPAVWGSCASALLRSAPHQDSSALLDEVLSTYSDLITDDHFEADAALQARLAVLHQLYLERDPAIAARESAVRDLGAMLRTAIGKKRLGPAALKNGTELLATLDLEQGIFQGRTVDVPLLDSMLKSGDEASLLRCAQRLPDAALRTEAKRRVIQLHIQASPLPEVRANASALEERMMGGTNPVSLGEHPAVRAFVDLARSAQRSIVVEQDVLHRAGRLLGSASGRPGLSVLPEIPLSGVLQVTVEGISKPLTLCRPASELDPTPCLRASDVMLGTPLAYLDGRCTLRFVENIAQPTVVGLAQQGPRLAVPISVGDRQLGQIDWDLYFERPADLVFTGHGSGARGPDLAVTVDRSDARRAIYTASDGQNRYQAVIEWIDAPAFRVVSRGAAGNDGSAGFPGADGTPGVSGFSASCPSMPGGPGGRGNDGSRGGAGGDGRNGGPGGAVRVTVKGVMRDAGATIDLLRSTVLSEGGRGGRGGPGGRGGSGGIGGSGGMGSTCVDRDGHVSFVPGGSDGLRGSDGPRGTDGFDGRSGRPGQVTIVYESTTAAAGR
;
A
#
# COMPACT_ATOMS: atom_id res chain seq x y z
N MET A 1 -4.49 57.50 18.71
CA MET A 1 -3.53 56.83 17.80
C MET A 1 -3.62 55.32 18.02
N ARG A 2 -4.01 54.57 16.98
CA ARG A 2 -3.62 53.18 16.61
C ARG A 2 -3.61 52.10 17.72
N ALA A 3 -4.16 50.90 17.59
CA ALA A 3 -4.87 50.20 16.53
C ALA A 3 -5.48 48.92 17.14
N CYS A 4 -6.61 48.46 16.57
CA CYS A 4 -7.23 47.16 16.84
C CYS A 4 -6.26 46.00 16.63
N ALA A 5 -6.19 45.07 17.58
CA ALA A 5 -5.62 43.75 17.37
C ALA A 5 -6.77 42.76 17.12
N LEU A 6 -6.96 42.45 15.83
CA LEU A 6 -7.81 41.40 15.32
C LEU A 6 -7.15 40.05 15.64
N LEU A 7 -7.73 39.27 16.55
CA LEU A 7 -7.28 37.90 16.82
C LEU A 7 -8.05 36.96 15.91
N THR A 8 -7.55 36.79 14.69
CA THR A 8 -8.04 35.82 13.71
C THR A 8 -7.59 34.42 14.16
N PHE A 9 -8.51 33.70 14.80
CA PHE A 9 -8.38 32.27 15.03
C PHE A 9 -8.52 31.55 13.69
N ILE A 10 -7.40 31.27 13.02
CA ILE A 10 -7.36 30.37 11.86
C ILE A 10 -7.45 28.94 12.43
N CYS A 11 -8.69 28.43 12.54
CA CYS A 11 -8.93 26.99 12.65
C CYS A 11 -8.50 26.33 11.34
N ALA A 12 -7.24 25.91 11.26
CA ALA A 12 -6.82 24.92 10.29
C ALA A 12 -7.46 23.59 10.67
N ILE A 13 -8.68 23.34 10.17
CA ILE A 13 -9.19 21.98 10.01
C ILE A 13 -8.36 21.38 8.89
N ALA A 14 -7.17 20.89 9.24
CA ALA A 14 -6.47 19.94 8.42
C ALA A 14 -7.38 18.71 8.33
N CYS A 15 -8.11 18.57 7.23
CA CYS A 15 -8.54 17.26 6.77
C CYS A 15 -7.26 16.44 6.62
N ALA A 16 -6.93 15.68 7.66
CA ALA A 16 -5.87 14.70 7.62
C ALA A 16 -6.31 13.66 6.59
N THR A 17 -5.97 13.91 5.32
CA THR A 17 -6.07 12.91 4.27
C THR A 17 -5.17 11.76 4.71
N GLN A 18 -5.79 10.67 5.14
CA GLN A 18 -5.09 9.47 5.56
C GLN A 18 -4.23 9.03 4.38
N ARG A 19 -2.90 9.16 4.53
CA ARG A 19 -1.95 8.78 3.49
C ARG A 19 -1.61 7.30 3.67
N TYR A 20 -1.84 6.53 2.62
CA TYR A 20 -1.46 5.13 2.56
C TYR A 20 -0.10 4.99 1.87
N ALA A 21 0.70 4.02 2.32
CA ALA A 21 1.90 3.64 1.60
C ALA A 21 1.50 2.93 0.30
N LEU A 22 2.03 3.40 -0.85
CA LEU A 22 1.77 2.83 -2.17
C LEU A 22 3.09 2.33 -2.77
N PRO A 23 3.07 1.25 -3.59
CA PRO A 23 1.89 0.47 -3.98
C PRO A 23 1.30 -0.33 -2.80
N MET A 24 -0.03 -0.34 -2.71
CA MET A 24 -0.80 -1.12 -1.73
C MET A 24 -1.32 -2.39 -2.40
N THR A 25 -1.06 -3.54 -1.83
CA THR A 25 -1.58 -4.84 -2.27
C THR A 25 -3.05 -5.02 -1.88
N ALA A 26 -3.78 -5.90 -2.56
CA ALA A 26 -5.14 -6.25 -2.18
C ALA A 26 -5.21 -6.80 -0.75
N ALA A 27 -4.19 -7.57 -0.31
CA ALA A 27 -4.09 -8.04 1.07
C ALA A 27 -3.98 -6.91 2.11
N GLU A 28 -3.21 -5.86 1.82
CA GLU A 28 -3.10 -4.68 2.68
C GLU A 28 -4.40 -3.86 2.69
N LEU A 29 -5.06 -3.71 1.54
CA LEU A 29 -6.40 -3.12 1.47
C LEU A 29 -7.39 -3.86 2.40
N ALA A 30 -7.42 -5.19 2.31
CA ALA A 30 -8.29 -6.03 3.13
C ALA A 30 -8.02 -5.88 4.65
N ALA A 31 -6.81 -5.46 5.04
CA ALA A 31 -6.47 -5.16 6.43
C ALA A 31 -7.01 -3.79 6.90
N HIS A 32 -7.07 -2.78 6.01
CA HIS A 32 -7.56 -1.42 6.35
C HIS A 32 -9.09 -1.30 6.48
N ARG A 33 -9.85 -2.08 5.71
CA ARG A 33 -11.32 -2.24 5.81
C ARG A 33 -12.15 -0.94 5.76
N ASN A 34 -11.75 0.04 4.93
CA ASN A 34 -12.48 1.30 4.79
C ASN A 34 -12.48 1.84 3.35
N GLY A 35 -13.40 2.77 3.08
CA GLY A 35 -13.59 3.40 1.76
C GLY A 35 -12.37 4.18 1.25
N PRO A 36 -11.69 5.01 2.07
CA PRO A 36 -10.52 5.75 1.61
C PRO A 36 -9.35 4.85 1.18
N ALA A 37 -9.14 3.70 1.85
CA ALA A 37 -8.15 2.71 1.44
C ALA A 37 -8.54 2.06 0.10
N LEU A 38 -9.83 1.73 -0.10
CA LEU A 38 -10.33 1.21 -1.38
C LEU A 38 -10.07 2.19 -2.51
N VAL A 39 -10.33 3.49 -2.30
CA VAL A 39 -10.07 4.52 -3.29
C VAL A 39 -8.57 4.66 -3.59
N ALA A 40 -7.73 4.66 -2.55
CA ALA A 40 -6.28 4.74 -2.72
C ALA A 40 -5.73 3.55 -3.52
N TYR A 41 -6.23 2.34 -3.23
CA TYR A 41 -5.89 1.12 -3.96
C TYR A 41 -6.36 1.18 -5.42
N LEU A 42 -7.64 1.45 -5.69
CA LEU A 42 -8.20 1.46 -7.05
C LEU A 42 -7.66 2.61 -7.92
N GLY A 43 -7.18 3.68 -7.29
CA GLY A 43 -6.54 4.80 -7.99
C GLY A 43 -5.11 4.53 -8.44
N GLN A 44 -4.46 3.48 -7.92
CA GLN A 44 -3.09 3.16 -8.30
C GLN A 44 -3.04 2.42 -9.66
N PRO A 45 -1.90 2.48 -10.39
CA PRO A 45 -1.74 1.74 -11.63
C PRO A 45 -1.89 0.23 -11.42
N ASP A 46 -2.48 -0.45 -12.40
CA ASP A 46 -2.66 -1.91 -12.44
C ASP A 46 -3.55 -2.48 -11.32
N ALA A 47 -4.27 -1.62 -10.57
CA ALA A 47 -5.16 -2.04 -9.49
C ALA A 47 -6.23 -3.03 -9.95
N SER A 48 -6.38 -4.10 -9.17
CA SER A 48 -7.34 -5.17 -9.41
C SER A 48 -8.74 -4.78 -8.92
N ALA A 49 -9.71 -4.58 -9.80
CA ALA A 49 -11.11 -4.38 -9.39
C ALA A 49 -11.73 -5.63 -8.72
N GLY A 50 -11.08 -6.79 -8.80
CA GLY A 50 -11.52 -8.02 -8.13
C GLY A 50 -11.65 -7.92 -6.61
N VAL A 51 -10.98 -6.96 -5.96
CA VAL A 51 -11.11 -6.72 -4.50
C VAL A 51 -12.53 -6.31 -4.10
N CYS A 52 -13.35 -5.92 -5.06
CA CYS A 52 -14.73 -5.51 -4.89
C CYS A 52 -15.73 -6.68 -5.06
N ASP A 53 -15.25 -7.88 -5.41
CA ASP A 53 -16.08 -9.08 -5.44
C ASP A 53 -16.00 -9.80 -4.09
N LEU A 54 -17.04 -9.61 -3.27
CA LEU A 54 -17.13 -10.16 -1.91
C LEU A 54 -17.37 -11.69 -1.89
N SER A 55 -17.59 -12.30 -3.06
CA SER A 55 -17.84 -13.74 -3.19
C SER A 55 -16.59 -14.55 -3.55
N LEU A 56 -15.52 -13.88 -4.01
CA LEU A 56 -14.30 -14.55 -4.43
C LEU A 56 -13.43 -14.95 -3.23
N PRO A 57 -12.71 -16.09 -3.34
CA PRO A 57 -11.69 -16.42 -2.36
C PRO A 57 -10.48 -15.47 -2.50
N GLY A 58 -9.95 -14.99 -1.38
CA GLY A 58 -8.75 -14.14 -1.34
C GLY A 58 -8.98 -12.80 -0.65
N PRO A 59 -8.03 -11.86 -0.77
CA PRO A 59 -8.17 -10.55 -0.17
C PRO A 59 -9.18 -9.69 -0.93
N HIS A 60 -10.24 -9.29 -0.25
CA HIS A 60 -11.29 -8.41 -0.77
C HIS A 60 -11.70 -7.39 0.29
N LEU A 61 -12.46 -6.39 -0.14
CA LEU A 61 -13.14 -5.46 0.75
C LEU A 61 -13.99 -6.24 1.77
N ALA A 62 -13.95 -5.87 3.05
CA ALA A 62 -14.65 -6.65 4.07
C ALA A 62 -16.18 -6.62 3.94
N LYS A 63 -16.74 -5.46 3.58
CA LYS A 63 -18.18 -5.24 3.37
C LYS A 63 -18.39 -3.99 2.53
N LEU A 64 -19.53 -3.91 1.86
CA LEU A 64 -20.06 -2.67 1.32
C LEU A 64 -20.93 -2.02 2.38
N ASP A 65 -20.66 -0.77 2.74
CA ASP A 65 -21.57 0.03 3.54
C ASP A 65 -21.77 1.40 2.87
N ARG A 66 -22.59 2.24 3.53
CA ARG A 66 -22.97 3.55 2.98
C ARG A 66 -21.77 4.50 2.84
N GLU A 67 -20.81 4.43 3.77
CA GLU A 67 -19.61 5.27 3.70
C GLU A 67 -18.75 4.85 2.51
N VAL A 68 -18.52 3.55 2.33
CA VAL A 68 -17.78 3.02 1.16
C VAL A 68 -18.48 3.38 -0.15
N SER A 69 -19.82 3.26 -0.22
CA SER A 69 -20.58 3.58 -1.43
C SER A 69 -20.42 5.06 -1.81
N LYS A 70 -20.47 5.95 -0.82
CA LYS A 70 -20.28 7.39 -1.01
C LYS A 70 -18.84 7.72 -1.43
N ASP A 71 -17.84 7.17 -0.73
CA ASP A 71 -16.43 7.38 -1.07
C ASP A 71 -16.11 6.92 -2.50
N LEU A 72 -16.68 5.78 -2.91
CA LEU A 72 -16.51 5.22 -4.24
C LEU A 72 -17.14 6.10 -5.32
N ALA A 73 -18.37 6.58 -5.10
CA ALA A 73 -19.05 7.50 -6.03
C ALA A 73 -18.34 8.86 -6.13
N GLU A 74 -17.95 9.43 -5.00
CA GLU A 74 -17.20 10.68 -4.93
C GLU A 74 -15.83 10.57 -5.61
N ALA A 75 -15.12 9.45 -5.42
CA ALA A 75 -13.85 9.19 -6.08
C ALA A 75 -13.95 9.10 -7.61
N LEU A 76 -15.03 8.55 -8.16
CA LEU A 76 -15.28 8.61 -9.61
C LEU A 76 -15.52 10.05 -10.06
N ARG A 77 -16.40 10.77 -9.35
CA ARG A 77 -16.75 12.15 -9.67
C ARG A 77 -15.54 13.07 -9.69
N GLU A 78 -14.63 12.91 -8.72
CA GLU A 78 -13.38 13.66 -8.61
C GLU A 78 -12.27 13.17 -9.55
N GLY A 79 -12.46 12.03 -10.23
CA GLY A 79 -11.46 11.45 -11.11
C GLY A 79 -10.28 10.80 -10.41
N ARG A 80 -10.44 10.41 -9.13
CA ARG A 80 -9.41 9.69 -8.36
C ARG A 80 -9.28 8.22 -8.78
N ILE A 81 -10.33 7.64 -9.37
CA ILE A 81 -10.32 6.27 -9.89
C ILE A 81 -10.60 6.32 -11.40
N PRO A 82 -9.80 5.61 -12.22
CA PRO A 82 -10.09 5.47 -13.65
C PRO A 82 -11.48 4.85 -13.89
N PRO A 83 -12.31 5.40 -14.82
CA PRO A 83 -13.68 4.94 -15.03
C PRO A 83 -13.81 3.42 -15.23
N ALA A 84 -12.94 2.80 -16.03
CA ALA A 84 -13.01 1.35 -16.29
C ALA A 84 -12.76 0.50 -15.04
N VAL A 85 -11.82 0.89 -14.18
CA VAL A 85 -11.52 0.21 -12.91
C VAL A 85 -12.68 0.39 -11.95
N TRP A 86 -13.22 1.60 -11.85
CA TRP A 86 -14.39 1.91 -11.04
C TRP A 86 -15.61 1.08 -11.45
N GLY A 87 -15.92 1.03 -12.74
CA GLY A 87 -17.08 0.28 -13.27
C GLY A 87 -16.96 -1.21 -12.98
N SER A 88 -15.78 -1.78 -13.16
CA SER A 88 -15.50 -3.18 -12.85
C SER A 88 -15.70 -3.47 -11.35
N CYS A 89 -15.24 -2.56 -10.48
CA CYS A 89 -15.39 -2.69 -9.03
C CYS A 89 -16.87 -2.57 -8.61
N ALA A 90 -17.57 -1.52 -9.05
CA ALA A 90 -18.98 -1.32 -8.72
C ALA A 90 -19.85 -2.46 -9.25
N SER A 91 -19.57 -2.97 -10.45
CA SER A 91 -20.25 -4.13 -11.03
C SER A 91 -20.04 -5.40 -10.21
N ALA A 92 -18.83 -5.60 -9.65
CA ALA A 92 -18.56 -6.71 -8.75
C ALA A 92 -19.28 -6.57 -7.40
N LEU A 93 -19.36 -5.36 -6.84
CA LEU A 93 -20.11 -5.08 -5.62
C LEU A 93 -21.60 -5.37 -5.79
N LEU A 94 -22.22 -4.88 -6.87
CA LEU A 94 -23.64 -5.14 -7.14
C LEU A 94 -23.96 -6.63 -7.22
N ARG A 95 -23.04 -7.48 -7.69
CA ARG A 95 -23.27 -8.94 -7.77
C ARG A 95 -23.06 -9.68 -6.46
N SER A 96 -22.21 -9.18 -5.58
CA SER A 96 -21.70 -9.94 -4.42
C SER A 96 -22.14 -9.39 -3.07
N ALA A 97 -22.51 -8.11 -2.99
CA ALA A 97 -22.98 -7.47 -1.77
C ALA A 97 -24.47 -7.76 -1.50
N PRO A 98 -24.91 -7.68 -0.22
CA PRO A 98 -26.33 -7.80 0.12
C PRO A 98 -27.21 -6.83 -0.71
N HIS A 99 -28.44 -7.25 -1.04
CA HIS A 99 -29.37 -6.46 -1.85
C HIS A 99 -29.56 -5.02 -1.33
N GLN A 100 -29.66 -4.84 -0.01
CA GLN A 100 -29.83 -3.52 0.61
C GLN A 100 -28.66 -2.58 0.33
N ASP A 101 -27.42 -3.08 0.45
CA ASP A 101 -26.21 -2.28 0.22
C ASP A 101 -26.01 -2.01 -1.28
N SER A 102 -26.35 -2.98 -2.13
CA SER A 102 -26.34 -2.82 -3.59
C SER A 102 -27.35 -1.76 -4.06
N SER A 103 -28.55 -1.74 -3.48
CA SER A 103 -29.54 -0.67 -3.74
C SER A 103 -29.04 0.70 -3.29
N ALA A 104 -28.38 0.80 -2.14
CA ALA A 104 -27.79 2.06 -1.66
C ALA A 104 -26.67 2.55 -2.60
N LEU A 105 -25.83 1.66 -3.12
CA LEU A 105 -24.84 2.01 -4.14
C LEU A 105 -25.50 2.54 -5.42
N LEU A 106 -26.59 1.91 -5.88
CA LEU A 106 -27.32 2.40 -7.05
C LEU A 106 -27.94 3.79 -6.83
N ASP A 107 -28.38 4.12 -5.62
CA ASP A 107 -28.85 5.47 -5.32
C ASP A 107 -27.73 6.51 -5.50
N GLU A 108 -26.53 6.22 -4.99
CA GLU A 108 -25.35 7.09 -5.15
C GLU A 108 -24.95 7.19 -6.64
N VAL A 109 -25.08 6.10 -7.41
CA VAL A 109 -24.86 6.08 -8.87
C VAL A 109 -25.82 6.99 -9.60
N LEU A 110 -27.12 6.92 -9.30
CA LEU A 110 -28.13 7.76 -9.95
C LEU A 110 -27.99 9.24 -9.55
N SER A 111 -27.65 9.51 -8.29
CA SER A 111 -27.34 10.86 -7.83
C SER A 111 -26.13 11.44 -8.58
N THR A 112 -25.03 10.68 -8.66
CA THR A 112 -23.82 11.09 -9.37
C THR A 112 -24.06 11.26 -10.87
N TYR A 113 -24.90 10.41 -11.47
CA TYR A 113 -25.31 10.54 -12.86
C TYR A 113 -26.03 11.88 -13.11
N SER A 114 -26.97 12.23 -12.23
CA SER A 114 -27.68 13.51 -12.29
C SER A 114 -26.73 14.70 -12.19
N ASP A 115 -25.75 14.64 -11.28
CA ASP A 115 -24.76 15.70 -11.09
C ASP A 115 -23.88 15.86 -12.34
N LEU A 116 -23.37 14.76 -12.91
CA LEU A 116 -22.46 14.81 -14.05
C LEU A 116 -23.15 15.25 -15.35
N ILE A 117 -24.38 14.77 -15.62
CA ILE A 117 -25.09 15.10 -16.87
C ILE A 117 -25.58 16.56 -16.90
N THR A 118 -25.64 17.20 -15.74
CA THR A 118 -26.05 18.60 -15.60
C THR A 118 -24.87 19.56 -15.35
N ASP A 119 -23.63 19.05 -15.35
CA ASP A 119 -22.43 19.88 -15.24
C ASP A 119 -22.25 20.79 -16.47
N ASP A 120 -22.00 22.07 -16.23
CA ASP A 120 -21.83 23.08 -17.29
C ASP A 120 -20.65 22.77 -18.24
N HIS A 121 -19.67 21.97 -17.80
CA HIS A 121 -18.50 21.57 -18.58
C HIS A 121 -18.68 20.21 -19.28
N PHE A 122 -19.79 19.51 -19.06
CA PHE A 122 -19.99 18.14 -19.54
C PHE A 122 -19.77 17.97 -21.05
N GLU A 123 -20.23 18.94 -21.84
CA GLU A 123 -20.11 18.89 -23.31
C GLU A 123 -18.67 19.01 -23.81
N ALA A 124 -17.79 19.69 -23.05
CA ALA A 124 -16.41 19.97 -23.45
C ALA A 124 -15.39 19.01 -22.80
N ASP A 125 -15.74 18.37 -21.69
CA ASP A 125 -14.82 17.52 -20.93
C ASP A 125 -15.03 16.02 -21.22
N ALA A 126 -14.11 15.45 -22.00
CA ALA A 126 -14.11 14.02 -22.31
C ALA A 126 -13.94 13.12 -21.07
N ALA A 127 -13.29 13.58 -20.01
CA ALA A 127 -13.15 12.82 -18.78
C ALA A 127 -14.48 12.77 -18.00
N LEU A 128 -15.26 13.85 -17.98
CA LEU A 128 -16.62 13.84 -17.42
C LEU A 128 -17.54 12.90 -18.21
N GLN A 129 -17.47 12.95 -19.54
CA GLN A 129 -18.23 12.04 -20.40
C GLN A 129 -17.87 10.57 -20.15
N ALA A 130 -16.58 10.25 -19.98
CA ALA A 130 -16.14 8.89 -19.65
C ALA A 130 -16.64 8.41 -18.27
N ARG A 131 -16.70 9.31 -17.27
CA ARG A 131 -17.26 8.99 -15.93
C ARG A 131 -18.77 8.74 -16.01
N LEU A 132 -19.52 9.56 -16.76
CA LEU A 132 -20.95 9.32 -16.97
C LEU A 132 -21.20 8.00 -17.71
N ALA A 133 -20.40 7.71 -18.75
CA ALA A 133 -20.54 6.49 -19.55
C ALA A 133 -20.43 5.22 -18.70
N VAL A 134 -19.51 5.17 -17.72
CA VAL A 134 -19.39 4.00 -16.86
C VAL A 134 -20.54 3.87 -15.86
N LEU A 135 -21.07 4.98 -15.33
CA LEU A 135 -22.29 4.97 -14.50
C LEU A 135 -23.49 4.48 -15.30
N HIS A 136 -23.61 4.94 -16.54
CA HIS A 136 -24.62 4.53 -17.49
C HIS A 136 -24.57 3.02 -17.71
N GLN A 137 -23.39 2.50 -18.11
CA GLN A 137 -23.18 1.09 -18.38
C GLN A 137 -23.45 0.23 -17.14
N LEU A 138 -22.96 0.64 -15.96
CA LEU A 138 -23.22 -0.06 -14.71
C LEU A 138 -24.73 -0.21 -14.43
N TYR A 139 -25.49 0.88 -14.61
CA TYR A 139 -26.94 0.85 -14.41
C TYR A 139 -27.63 -0.05 -15.46
N LEU A 140 -27.14 -0.04 -16.70
CA LEU A 140 -27.65 -0.88 -17.80
C LEU A 140 -27.29 -2.36 -17.70
N GLU A 141 -26.25 -2.73 -16.98
CA GLU A 141 -25.77 -4.13 -16.86
C GLU A 141 -26.12 -4.80 -15.53
N ARG A 142 -26.59 -4.03 -14.53
CA ARG A 142 -26.96 -4.56 -13.21
C ARG A 142 -28.01 -5.67 -13.29
N ASP A 143 -28.03 -6.57 -12.30
CA ASP A 143 -29.14 -7.52 -12.15
C ASP A 143 -30.47 -6.75 -12.01
N PRO A 144 -31.49 -7.03 -12.83
CA PRO A 144 -32.81 -6.39 -12.73
C PRO A 144 -33.50 -6.56 -11.37
N ALA A 145 -33.17 -7.61 -10.61
CA ALA A 145 -33.65 -7.82 -9.26
C ALA A 145 -33.06 -6.79 -8.26
N ILE A 146 -32.00 -6.08 -8.64
CA ILE A 146 -31.37 -5.04 -7.84
C ILE A 146 -31.79 -3.68 -8.39
N ALA A 147 -32.71 -3.03 -7.67
CA ALA A 147 -33.22 -1.72 -8.03
C ALA A 147 -32.72 -0.65 -7.05
N ALA A 148 -32.49 0.56 -7.58
CA ALA A 148 -32.39 1.76 -6.76
C ALA A 148 -33.73 2.04 -6.07
N ARG A 149 -33.75 2.96 -5.10
CA ARG A 149 -35.01 3.41 -4.51
C ARG A 149 -35.92 4.01 -5.58
N GLU A 150 -37.20 3.66 -5.50
CA GLU A 150 -38.22 4.10 -6.46
C GLU A 150 -38.28 5.63 -6.58
N SER A 151 -38.08 6.36 -5.48
CA SER A 151 -37.99 7.82 -5.49
C SER A 151 -36.82 8.32 -6.33
N ALA A 152 -35.63 7.73 -6.20
CA ALA A 152 -34.44 8.15 -6.95
C ALA A 152 -34.63 7.94 -8.46
N VAL A 153 -35.22 6.81 -8.85
CA VAL A 153 -35.56 6.51 -10.26
C VAL A 153 -36.58 7.50 -10.80
N ARG A 154 -37.64 7.77 -10.04
CA ARG A 154 -38.72 8.69 -10.43
C ARG A 154 -38.22 10.11 -10.58
N ASP A 155 -37.42 10.60 -9.62
CA ASP A 155 -36.89 11.95 -9.59
C ASP A 155 -35.94 12.18 -10.78
N LEU A 156 -35.04 11.23 -11.03
CA LEU A 156 -34.13 11.29 -12.19
C LEU A 156 -34.91 11.24 -13.51
N GLY A 157 -35.89 10.34 -13.65
CA GLY A 157 -36.73 10.26 -14.84
C GLY A 157 -37.53 11.55 -15.10
N ALA A 158 -38.09 12.17 -14.04
CA ALA A 158 -38.79 13.45 -14.14
C ALA A 158 -37.86 14.60 -14.52
N MET A 159 -36.65 14.63 -13.95
CA MET A 159 -35.60 15.58 -14.29
C MET A 159 -35.21 15.47 -15.77
N LEU A 160 -34.89 14.26 -16.25
CA LEU A 160 -34.49 14.02 -17.64
C LEU A 160 -35.60 14.40 -18.63
N ARG A 161 -36.85 13.98 -18.39
CA ARG A 161 -38.00 14.37 -19.23
C ARG A 161 -38.14 15.90 -19.32
N THR A 162 -38.00 16.58 -18.19
CA THR A 162 -38.07 18.05 -18.13
C THR A 162 -36.92 18.71 -18.88
N ALA A 163 -35.68 18.22 -18.69
CA ALA A 163 -34.49 18.78 -19.32
C ALA A 163 -34.50 18.58 -20.85
N ILE A 164 -34.89 17.39 -21.31
CA ILE A 164 -35.04 17.06 -22.73
C ILE A 164 -36.17 17.90 -23.36
N GLY A 165 -37.36 17.93 -22.74
CA GLY A 165 -38.50 18.69 -23.25
C GLY A 165 -38.23 20.20 -23.34
N LYS A 166 -37.44 20.75 -22.41
CA LYS A 166 -37.03 22.16 -22.40
C LYS A 166 -35.75 22.43 -23.21
N LYS A 167 -35.17 21.43 -23.90
CA LYS A 167 -33.92 21.53 -24.68
C LYS A 167 -32.76 22.13 -23.87
N ARG A 168 -32.63 21.73 -22.60
CA ARG A 168 -31.59 22.23 -21.67
C ARG A 168 -30.29 21.43 -21.71
N LEU A 169 -30.29 20.25 -22.32
CA LEU A 169 -29.13 19.39 -22.43
C LEU A 169 -28.40 19.67 -23.75
N GLY A 170 -27.07 19.71 -23.73
CA GLY A 170 -26.25 19.74 -24.94
C GLY A 170 -26.26 18.40 -25.67
N PRO A 171 -25.58 18.27 -26.82
CA PRO A 171 -25.65 17.08 -27.67
C PRO A 171 -25.25 15.77 -26.97
N ALA A 172 -24.15 15.77 -26.20
CA ALA A 172 -23.70 14.58 -25.50
C ALA A 172 -24.63 14.23 -24.34
N ALA A 173 -25.04 15.23 -23.54
CA ALA A 173 -25.95 15.03 -22.43
C ALA A 173 -27.34 14.56 -22.92
N LEU A 174 -27.82 15.10 -24.04
CA LEU A 174 -29.09 14.71 -24.65
C LEU A 174 -29.08 13.25 -25.08
N LYS A 175 -28.02 12.80 -25.75
CA LYS A 175 -27.87 11.39 -26.17
C LYS A 175 -27.94 10.46 -24.96
N ASN A 176 -27.10 10.67 -23.95
CA ASN A 176 -27.04 9.83 -22.76
C ASN A 176 -28.33 9.90 -21.94
N GLY A 177 -28.94 11.09 -21.83
CA GLY A 177 -30.18 11.30 -21.10
C GLY A 177 -31.38 10.60 -21.74
N THR A 178 -31.48 10.63 -23.07
CA THR A 178 -32.53 9.92 -23.81
C THR A 178 -32.36 8.41 -23.71
N GLU A 179 -31.12 7.91 -23.78
CA GLU A 179 -30.85 6.49 -23.66
C GLU A 179 -31.18 5.94 -22.27
N LEU A 180 -30.83 6.68 -21.21
CA LEU A 180 -31.17 6.28 -19.85
C LEU A 180 -32.68 6.33 -19.64
N LEU A 181 -33.35 7.39 -20.12
CA LEU A 181 -34.79 7.51 -20.02
C LEU A 181 -35.52 6.36 -20.72
N ALA A 182 -35.07 5.96 -21.92
CA ALA A 182 -35.62 4.80 -22.62
C ALA A 182 -35.48 3.50 -21.81
N THR A 183 -34.38 3.35 -21.06
CA THR A 183 -34.20 2.21 -20.17
C THR A 183 -35.13 2.27 -18.94
N LEU A 184 -35.30 3.46 -18.34
CA LEU A 184 -36.25 3.65 -17.24
C LEU A 184 -37.69 3.35 -17.65
N ASP A 185 -38.09 3.75 -18.86
CA ASP A 185 -39.40 3.44 -19.41
C ASP A 185 -39.54 1.93 -19.69
N LEU A 186 -38.48 1.27 -20.18
CA LEU A 186 -38.48 -0.16 -20.46
C LEU A 186 -38.60 -1.02 -19.21
N GLU A 187 -38.03 -0.59 -18.08
CA GLU A 187 -38.21 -1.23 -16.77
C GLU A 187 -39.67 -1.15 -16.28
N GLN A 188 -40.48 -0.24 -16.85
CA GLN A 188 -41.94 -0.18 -16.66
C GLN A 188 -42.71 -0.97 -17.73
N GLY A 189 -42.00 -1.69 -18.61
CA GLY A 189 -42.58 -2.44 -19.72
C GLY A 189 -42.98 -1.58 -20.92
N ILE A 190 -42.45 -0.35 -21.01
CA ILE A 190 -42.81 0.64 -22.04
C ILE A 190 -41.62 0.86 -22.97
N PHE A 191 -41.81 0.68 -24.27
CA PHE A 191 -40.84 1.05 -25.29
C PHE A 191 -41.48 2.05 -26.25
N GLN A 192 -40.89 3.24 -26.41
CA GLN A 192 -41.43 4.30 -27.29
C GLN A 192 -42.92 4.60 -27.05
N GLY A 193 -43.36 4.58 -25.79
CA GLY A 193 -44.74 4.90 -25.39
C GLY A 193 -45.77 3.77 -25.57
N ARG A 194 -45.33 2.55 -25.93
CA ARG A 194 -46.20 1.36 -26.06
C ARG A 194 -45.70 0.21 -25.18
N THR A 195 -46.63 -0.59 -24.68
CA THR A 195 -46.30 -1.81 -23.92
C THR A 195 -45.59 -2.81 -24.81
N VAL A 196 -44.54 -3.44 -24.28
CA VAL A 196 -43.77 -4.44 -25.03
C VAL A 196 -44.53 -5.76 -25.09
N ASP A 197 -44.64 -6.34 -26.28
CA ASP A 197 -45.24 -7.63 -26.56
C ASP A 197 -44.39 -8.45 -27.55
N VAL A 198 -44.74 -9.72 -27.78
CA VAL A 198 -44.00 -10.60 -28.70
C VAL A 198 -43.96 -10.05 -30.14
N PRO A 199 -45.06 -9.54 -30.72
CA PRO A 199 -45.03 -8.91 -32.05
C PRO A 199 -44.02 -7.74 -32.16
N LEU A 200 -43.88 -6.93 -31.11
CA LEU A 200 -42.88 -5.86 -31.09
C LEU A 200 -41.46 -6.44 -31.10
N LEU A 201 -41.18 -7.47 -30.30
CA LEU A 201 -39.87 -8.15 -30.32
C LEU A 201 -39.55 -8.77 -31.69
N ASP A 202 -40.55 -9.35 -32.36
CA ASP A 202 -40.39 -9.88 -33.73
C ASP A 202 -40.10 -8.77 -34.74
N SER A 203 -40.69 -7.59 -34.56
CA SER A 203 -40.41 -6.43 -35.41
C SER A 203 -38.95 -5.95 -35.24
N MET A 204 -38.44 -5.97 -34.01
CA MET A 204 -37.04 -5.63 -33.72
C MET A 204 -36.05 -6.65 -34.31
N LEU A 205 -36.39 -7.95 -34.25
CA LEU A 205 -35.60 -8.99 -34.91
C LEU A 205 -35.53 -8.75 -36.42
N LYS A 206 -36.68 -8.47 -37.05
CA LYS A 206 -36.77 -8.21 -38.50
C LYS A 206 -35.99 -6.97 -38.92
N SER A 207 -35.94 -5.94 -38.08
CA SER A 207 -35.16 -4.73 -38.35
C SER A 207 -33.69 -4.85 -37.97
N GLY A 208 -33.27 -5.96 -37.33
CA GLY A 208 -31.92 -6.12 -36.80
C GLY A 208 -31.59 -5.16 -35.65
N ASP A 209 -32.59 -4.72 -34.88
CA ASP A 209 -32.39 -3.81 -33.74
C ASP A 209 -31.91 -4.59 -32.50
N GLU A 210 -30.67 -5.06 -32.58
CA GLU A 210 -30.00 -5.84 -31.53
C GLU A 210 -29.95 -5.07 -30.21
N ALA A 211 -29.64 -3.76 -30.25
CA ALA A 211 -29.50 -2.94 -29.05
C ALA A 211 -30.83 -2.86 -28.25
N SER A 212 -31.96 -2.70 -28.93
CA SER A 212 -33.27 -2.71 -28.26
C SER A 212 -33.65 -4.10 -27.77
N LEU A 213 -33.35 -5.17 -28.52
CA LEU A 213 -33.61 -6.54 -28.11
C LEU A 213 -32.78 -6.94 -26.87
N LEU A 214 -31.49 -6.58 -26.83
CA LEU A 214 -30.63 -6.80 -25.67
C LEU A 214 -31.18 -6.08 -24.43
N ARG A 215 -31.59 -4.81 -24.59
CA ARG A 215 -32.25 -4.08 -23.49
C ARG A 215 -33.55 -4.75 -23.07
N CYS A 216 -34.38 -5.24 -24.00
CA CYS A 216 -35.60 -5.97 -23.67
C CYS A 216 -35.32 -7.26 -22.90
N ALA A 217 -34.32 -8.03 -23.35
CA ALA A 217 -33.89 -9.27 -22.71
C ALA A 217 -33.38 -9.06 -21.28
N GLN A 218 -32.82 -7.89 -21.00
CA GLN A 218 -32.26 -7.54 -19.70
C GLN A 218 -33.29 -6.84 -18.79
N ARG A 219 -34.09 -5.90 -19.30
CA ARG A 219 -34.76 -4.87 -18.47
C ARG A 219 -36.26 -5.05 -18.32
N LEU A 220 -36.92 -5.83 -19.18
CA LEU A 220 -38.38 -5.97 -19.11
C LEU A 220 -38.81 -6.57 -17.76
N PRO A 221 -39.92 -6.09 -17.16
CA PRO A 221 -40.42 -6.65 -15.91
C PRO A 221 -40.89 -8.12 -16.06
N ASP A 222 -41.47 -8.46 -17.21
CA ASP A 222 -41.95 -9.81 -17.52
C ASP A 222 -40.80 -10.76 -17.92
N ALA A 223 -40.61 -11.82 -17.14
CA ALA A 223 -39.58 -12.83 -17.38
C ALA A 223 -39.78 -13.64 -18.68
N ALA A 224 -41.02 -13.87 -19.10
CA ALA A 224 -41.32 -14.58 -20.34
C ALA A 224 -40.90 -13.71 -21.55
N LEU A 225 -41.24 -12.42 -21.53
CA LEU A 225 -40.81 -11.49 -22.57
C LEU A 225 -39.28 -11.29 -22.59
N ARG A 226 -38.62 -11.29 -21.42
CA ARG A 226 -37.14 -11.31 -21.36
C ARG A 226 -36.55 -12.53 -22.04
N THR A 227 -37.11 -13.70 -21.79
CA THR A 227 -36.68 -14.97 -22.41
C THR A 227 -36.86 -14.93 -23.93
N GLU A 228 -37.97 -14.36 -24.38
CA GLU A 228 -38.29 -14.27 -25.81
C GLU A 228 -37.41 -13.27 -26.55
N ALA A 229 -37.09 -12.13 -25.91
CA ALA A 229 -36.11 -11.18 -26.39
C ALA A 229 -34.70 -11.79 -26.44
N LYS A 230 -34.27 -12.52 -25.40
CA LYS A 230 -32.99 -13.25 -25.35
C LYS A 230 -32.86 -14.22 -26.54
N ARG A 231 -33.90 -14.98 -26.84
CA ARG A 231 -33.94 -15.89 -27.99
C ARG A 231 -33.68 -15.16 -29.32
N ARG A 232 -34.30 -13.99 -29.52
CA ARG A 232 -34.10 -13.17 -30.73
C ARG A 232 -32.70 -12.59 -30.86
N VAL A 233 -32.08 -12.19 -29.74
CA VAL A 233 -30.66 -11.79 -29.75
C VAL A 233 -29.77 -12.96 -30.18
N ILE A 234 -29.98 -14.14 -29.60
CA ILE A 234 -29.23 -15.36 -29.97
C ILE A 234 -29.38 -15.65 -31.46
N GLN A 235 -30.59 -15.52 -32.01
CA GLN A 235 -30.84 -15.70 -33.44
C GLN A 235 -30.04 -14.70 -34.30
N LEU A 236 -30.01 -13.42 -33.92
CA LEU A 236 -29.20 -12.40 -34.61
C LEU A 236 -27.71 -12.76 -34.56
N HIS A 237 -27.19 -13.15 -33.39
CA HIS A 237 -25.78 -13.51 -33.26
C HIS A 237 -25.40 -14.77 -34.07
N ILE A 238 -26.27 -15.78 -34.10
CA ILE A 238 -26.05 -16.99 -34.91
C ILE A 238 -26.05 -16.62 -36.40
N GLN A 239 -27.01 -15.79 -36.85
CA GLN A 239 -27.09 -15.33 -38.24
C GLN A 239 -25.86 -14.50 -38.65
N ALA A 240 -25.38 -13.64 -37.75
CA ALA A 240 -24.21 -12.80 -37.97
C ALA A 240 -22.87 -13.54 -37.81
N SER A 241 -22.85 -14.73 -37.20
CA SER A 241 -21.62 -15.45 -36.91
C SER A 241 -20.83 -15.74 -38.19
N PRO A 242 -19.50 -15.53 -38.21
CA PRO A 242 -18.67 -15.83 -39.37
C PRO A 242 -18.42 -17.34 -39.55
N LEU A 243 -18.71 -18.17 -38.54
CA LEU A 243 -18.41 -19.60 -38.53
C LEU A 243 -19.50 -20.43 -39.23
N PRO A 244 -19.19 -21.16 -40.32
CA PRO A 244 -20.16 -22.04 -40.97
C PRO A 244 -20.79 -23.08 -40.03
N GLU A 245 -20.01 -23.63 -39.11
CA GLU A 245 -20.45 -24.64 -38.13
C GLU A 245 -21.48 -24.09 -37.12
N VAL A 246 -21.43 -22.79 -36.82
CA VAL A 246 -22.42 -22.09 -35.98
C VAL A 246 -23.74 -21.93 -36.73
N ARG A 247 -23.67 -21.50 -38.00
CA ARG A 247 -24.86 -21.30 -38.84
C ARG A 247 -25.53 -22.62 -39.25
N ALA A 248 -24.75 -23.67 -39.50
CA ALA A 248 -25.27 -24.98 -39.91
C ALA A 248 -26.09 -25.67 -38.81
N ASN A 249 -25.81 -25.38 -37.54
CA ASN A 249 -26.46 -25.99 -36.38
C ASN A 249 -27.38 -25.00 -35.62
N ALA A 250 -27.89 -23.98 -36.31
CA ALA A 250 -28.57 -22.84 -35.69
C ALA A 250 -29.63 -23.21 -34.64
N SER A 251 -30.56 -24.13 -34.95
CA SER A 251 -31.64 -24.50 -34.03
C SER A 251 -31.14 -25.23 -32.77
N ALA A 252 -30.19 -26.15 -32.91
CA ALA A 252 -29.63 -26.87 -31.76
C ALA A 252 -28.74 -25.94 -30.91
N LEU A 253 -28.08 -24.98 -31.55
CA LEU A 253 -27.26 -23.99 -30.89
C LEU A 253 -28.09 -22.95 -30.15
N GLU A 254 -29.24 -22.52 -30.69
CA GLU A 254 -30.16 -21.61 -30.02
C GLU A 254 -30.56 -22.15 -28.64
N GLU A 255 -31.04 -23.40 -28.58
CA GLU A 255 -31.43 -24.04 -27.32
C GLU A 255 -30.26 -24.19 -26.35
N ARG A 256 -29.05 -24.51 -26.84
CA ARG A 256 -27.83 -24.55 -26.01
C ARG A 256 -27.47 -23.16 -25.47
N MET A 257 -27.56 -22.14 -26.31
CA MET A 257 -27.26 -20.74 -25.99
C MET A 257 -28.29 -20.11 -25.04
N MET A 258 -29.46 -20.72 -24.86
CA MET A 258 -30.34 -20.34 -23.75
C MET A 258 -29.65 -20.56 -22.38
N GLY A 259 -28.69 -21.49 -22.30
CA GLY A 259 -27.76 -21.64 -21.17
C GLY A 259 -26.65 -20.58 -21.07
N GLY A 260 -26.49 -19.73 -22.09
CA GLY A 260 -25.69 -18.49 -22.07
C GLY A 260 -24.33 -18.55 -22.77
N THR A 261 -23.73 -19.73 -22.95
CA THR A 261 -22.40 -19.89 -23.60
C THR A 261 -22.38 -21.14 -24.48
N ASN A 262 -21.39 -21.24 -25.38
CA ASN A 262 -21.19 -22.41 -26.25
C ASN A 262 -19.86 -23.13 -25.96
N PRO A 263 -19.70 -23.77 -24.78
CA PRO A 263 -18.49 -24.49 -24.45
C PRO A 263 -18.35 -25.78 -25.26
N VAL A 264 -17.12 -26.07 -25.70
CA VAL A 264 -16.75 -27.32 -26.38
C VAL A 264 -16.27 -28.35 -25.36
N SER A 265 -16.60 -29.62 -25.57
CA SER A 265 -16.09 -30.72 -24.74
C SER A 265 -14.68 -31.13 -25.19
N LEU A 266 -13.70 -31.07 -24.30
CA LEU A 266 -12.33 -31.53 -24.59
C LEU A 266 -12.21 -33.05 -24.77
N GLY A 267 -13.20 -33.83 -24.32
CA GLY A 267 -13.25 -35.27 -24.60
C GLY A 267 -13.63 -35.59 -26.05
N GLU A 268 -14.40 -34.71 -26.70
CA GLU A 268 -14.79 -34.84 -28.11
C GLU A 268 -13.82 -34.09 -29.04
N HIS A 269 -13.27 -32.98 -28.56
CA HIS A 269 -12.33 -32.13 -29.28
C HIS A 269 -11.03 -31.98 -28.46
N PRO A 270 -10.12 -32.96 -28.52
CA PRO A 270 -8.88 -32.92 -27.75
C PRO A 270 -8.04 -31.67 -28.05
N ALA A 271 -7.45 -31.08 -26.99
CA ALA A 271 -6.56 -29.94 -27.13
C ALA A 271 -5.19 -30.37 -27.67
N VAL A 272 -4.72 -29.67 -28.71
CA VAL A 272 -3.48 -30.00 -29.44
C VAL A 272 -2.35 -29.03 -29.08
N ARG A 273 -2.67 -27.74 -29.01
CA ARG A 273 -1.70 -26.66 -28.78
C ARG A 273 -2.38 -25.50 -28.07
N ALA A 274 -1.66 -24.86 -27.15
CA ALA A 274 -2.06 -23.59 -26.55
C ALA A 274 -0.97 -22.54 -26.79
N PHE A 275 -1.37 -21.29 -26.91
CA PHE A 275 -0.46 -20.15 -26.85
C PHE A 275 -1.13 -18.97 -26.15
N VAL A 276 -0.33 -18.12 -25.52
CA VAL A 276 -0.78 -16.92 -24.83
C VAL A 276 -0.27 -15.72 -25.61
N ASP A 277 -1.18 -14.93 -26.16
CA ASP A 277 -0.83 -13.70 -26.88
C ASP A 277 -0.64 -12.54 -25.89
N LEU A 278 0.53 -12.51 -25.25
CA LEU A 278 0.87 -11.48 -24.26
C LEU A 278 1.00 -10.08 -24.88
N ALA A 279 1.12 -9.94 -26.21
CA ALA A 279 1.10 -8.63 -26.86
C ALA A 279 -0.26 -7.93 -26.71
N ARG A 280 -1.33 -8.70 -26.43
CA ARG A 280 -2.66 -8.20 -26.06
C ARG A 280 -2.80 -7.90 -24.57
N SER A 281 -1.74 -8.07 -23.79
CA SER A 281 -1.70 -7.84 -22.34
C SER A 281 -0.65 -6.79 -21.97
N ALA A 282 -0.88 -6.04 -20.89
CA ALA A 282 0.12 -5.12 -20.35
C ALA A 282 1.20 -5.91 -19.60
N GLN A 283 2.15 -6.52 -20.33
CA GLN A 283 3.23 -7.27 -19.68
C GLN A 283 4.07 -6.34 -18.80
N ARG A 284 4.17 -6.69 -17.52
CA ARG A 284 5.05 -6.06 -16.53
C ARG A 284 6.19 -7.02 -16.19
N SER A 285 7.32 -6.48 -15.76
CA SER A 285 8.31 -7.27 -15.03
C SER A 285 7.80 -7.47 -13.60
N ILE A 286 8.11 -8.61 -13.01
CA ILE A 286 7.79 -8.89 -11.61
C ILE A 286 8.98 -8.45 -10.75
N VAL A 287 8.72 -7.58 -9.78
CA VAL A 287 9.67 -7.15 -8.76
C VAL A 287 9.35 -7.86 -7.46
N VAL A 288 10.34 -8.51 -6.88
CA VAL A 288 10.23 -9.15 -5.57
C VAL A 288 10.82 -8.21 -4.52
N GLU A 289 9.95 -7.55 -3.76
CA GLU A 289 10.33 -6.79 -2.58
C GLU A 289 10.47 -7.75 -1.39
N GLN A 290 11.49 -7.53 -0.55
CA GLN A 290 11.88 -8.48 0.49
C GLN A 290 11.92 -7.83 1.85
N ASP A 291 11.14 -8.34 2.79
CA ASP A 291 11.31 -8.06 4.22
C ASP A 291 12.08 -9.21 4.86
N VAL A 292 13.40 -9.08 4.82
CA VAL A 292 14.31 -10.14 5.26
C VAL A 292 14.19 -10.39 6.77
N LEU A 293 13.95 -9.34 7.57
CA LEU A 293 13.86 -9.43 9.03
C LEU A 293 12.58 -10.15 9.46
N HIS A 294 11.45 -9.88 8.79
CA HIS A 294 10.18 -10.57 9.03
C HIS A 294 10.01 -11.86 8.22
N ARG A 295 10.97 -12.21 7.36
CA ARG A 295 10.99 -13.43 6.51
C ARG A 295 9.81 -13.51 5.53
N ALA A 296 9.45 -12.36 4.98
CA ALA A 296 8.36 -12.20 4.01
C ALA A 296 8.86 -11.54 2.72
N GLY A 297 8.07 -11.65 1.66
CA GLY A 297 8.29 -10.94 0.40
C GLY A 297 6.97 -10.56 -0.26
N ARG A 298 7.02 -9.55 -1.13
CA ARG A 298 5.89 -9.03 -1.90
C ARG A 298 6.20 -9.13 -3.40
N LEU A 299 5.22 -9.57 -4.18
CA LEU A 299 5.28 -9.56 -5.64
C LEU A 299 4.62 -8.29 -6.18
N LEU A 300 5.41 -7.45 -6.83
CA LEU A 300 5.00 -6.16 -7.38
C LEU A 300 5.23 -6.14 -8.89
N GLY A 301 4.52 -5.26 -9.59
CA GLY A 301 4.70 -4.99 -11.01
C GLY A 301 5.65 -3.82 -11.26
N SER A 302 6.40 -3.89 -12.35
CA SER A 302 7.11 -2.74 -12.90
C SER A 302 6.94 -2.65 -14.41
N ALA A 303 6.63 -1.46 -14.90
CA ALA A 303 6.47 -1.18 -16.31
C ALA A 303 7.83 -0.94 -16.97
N SER A 304 8.10 -1.62 -18.08
CA SER A 304 9.28 -1.38 -18.90
C SER A 304 9.39 0.11 -19.26
N GLY A 305 10.42 0.80 -18.76
CA GLY A 305 10.68 2.21 -19.07
C GLY A 305 9.96 3.27 -18.23
N ARG A 306 9.23 2.91 -17.16
CA ARG A 306 8.75 3.88 -16.16
C ARG A 306 9.31 3.58 -14.78
N PRO A 307 9.92 4.56 -14.09
CA PRO A 307 10.30 4.40 -12.69
C PRO A 307 9.03 4.45 -11.82
N GLY A 308 8.57 3.28 -11.37
CA GLY A 308 7.45 3.17 -10.44
C GLY A 308 7.03 1.72 -10.25
N LEU A 309 6.96 1.27 -9.00
CA LEU A 309 6.36 -0.01 -8.64
C LEU A 309 4.83 0.15 -8.63
N SER A 310 4.14 -0.87 -9.13
CA SER A 310 2.69 -1.03 -9.06
C SER A 310 2.34 -2.40 -8.48
N VAL A 311 1.06 -2.68 -8.26
CA VAL A 311 0.61 -4.06 -8.06
C VAL A 311 0.69 -4.82 -9.39
N LEU A 312 0.68 -6.16 -9.31
CA LEU A 312 0.66 -6.97 -10.52
C LEU A 312 -0.72 -6.87 -11.21
N PRO A 313 -0.75 -6.69 -12.54
CA PRO A 313 -2.02 -6.57 -13.26
C PRO A 313 -2.78 -7.90 -13.25
N GLU A 314 -4.11 -7.79 -13.22
CA GLU A 314 -4.99 -8.88 -13.61
C GLU A 314 -4.91 -9.11 -15.12
N ILE A 315 -4.88 -10.38 -15.54
CA ILE A 315 -4.83 -10.73 -16.97
C ILE A 315 -6.06 -11.57 -17.31
N PRO A 316 -7.08 -10.99 -17.98
CA PRO A 316 -8.19 -11.78 -18.48
C PRO A 316 -7.66 -12.75 -19.54
N LEU A 317 -7.80 -14.05 -19.31
CA LEU A 317 -7.34 -15.04 -20.28
C LEU A 317 -8.31 -15.21 -21.46
N SER A 318 -9.54 -14.70 -21.36
CA SER A 318 -10.45 -14.64 -22.51
C SER A 318 -9.90 -13.70 -23.59
N GLY A 319 -9.77 -14.21 -24.82
CA GLY A 319 -9.16 -13.55 -25.97
C GLY A 319 -7.63 -13.62 -25.99
N VAL A 320 -6.99 -13.84 -24.84
CA VAL A 320 -5.52 -13.88 -24.69
C VAL A 320 -4.98 -15.31 -24.79
N LEU A 321 -5.64 -16.28 -24.14
CA LEU A 321 -5.36 -17.70 -24.30
C LEU A 321 -6.04 -18.23 -25.56
N GLN A 322 -5.24 -18.80 -26.45
CA GLN A 322 -5.71 -19.37 -27.70
C GLN A 322 -5.33 -20.85 -27.75
N VAL A 323 -6.33 -21.72 -27.92
CA VAL A 323 -6.19 -23.17 -27.88
C VAL A 323 -6.70 -23.77 -29.18
N THR A 324 -5.83 -24.48 -29.89
CA THR A 324 -6.24 -25.28 -31.04
C THR A 324 -6.72 -26.64 -30.55
N VAL A 325 -7.95 -27.00 -30.92
CA VAL A 325 -8.56 -28.31 -30.64
C VAL A 325 -8.84 -29.04 -31.95
N GLU A 326 -8.89 -30.37 -31.90
CA GLU A 326 -9.22 -31.16 -33.08
C GLU A 326 -10.68 -30.93 -33.52
N GLY A 327 -10.92 -30.87 -34.82
CA GLY A 327 -12.28 -30.79 -35.38
C GLY A 327 -12.95 -29.40 -35.34
N ILE A 328 -12.30 -28.35 -34.82
CA ILE A 328 -12.81 -26.97 -34.88
C ILE A 328 -11.92 -26.11 -35.79
N SER A 329 -12.55 -25.29 -36.63
CA SER A 329 -11.89 -24.54 -37.70
C SER A 329 -10.99 -23.39 -37.22
N LYS A 330 -11.25 -22.85 -36.02
CA LYS A 330 -10.52 -21.74 -35.42
C LYS A 330 -10.04 -22.08 -34.01
N PRO A 331 -8.94 -21.47 -33.54
CA PRO A 331 -8.54 -21.56 -32.14
C PRO A 331 -9.67 -21.08 -31.22
N LEU A 332 -9.86 -21.83 -30.13
CA LEU A 332 -10.79 -21.50 -29.06
C LEU A 332 -10.12 -20.60 -28.02
N THR A 333 -10.95 -19.85 -27.33
CA THR A 333 -10.59 -19.11 -26.11
C THR A 333 -11.56 -19.46 -25.00
N LEU A 334 -11.25 -19.05 -23.76
CA LEU A 334 -12.19 -19.09 -22.64
C LEU A 334 -13.49 -18.34 -22.98
N CYS A 335 -14.61 -18.94 -22.58
CA CYS A 335 -15.94 -18.40 -22.82
C CYS A 335 -16.08 -16.98 -22.27
N ARG A 336 -16.71 -16.13 -23.06
CA ARG A 336 -17.12 -14.78 -22.64
C ARG A 336 -18.27 -14.85 -21.62
N PRO A 337 -18.54 -13.77 -20.88
CA PRO A 337 -19.68 -13.69 -19.99
C PRO A 337 -20.99 -14.11 -20.67
N ALA A 338 -21.79 -14.90 -19.98
CA ALA A 338 -23.06 -15.44 -20.50
C ALA A 338 -24.07 -14.35 -20.93
N SER A 339 -23.91 -13.12 -20.43
CA SER A 339 -24.72 -11.96 -20.80
C SER A 339 -24.47 -11.46 -22.23
N GLU A 340 -23.31 -11.75 -22.81
CA GLU A 340 -22.97 -11.36 -24.18
C GLU A 340 -23.63 -12.26 -25.23
N LEU A 341 -24.11 -13.46 -24.84
CA LEU A 341 -24.78 -14.40 -25.73
C LEU A 341 -23.96 -14.71 -27.00
N ASP A 342 -22.63 -14.80 -26.88
CA ASP A 342 -21.72 -15.10 -27.97
C ASP A 342 -21.82 -16.59 -28.38
N PRO A 343 -22.27 -16.91 -29.62
CA PRO A 343 -22.44 -18.28 -30.07
C PRO A 343 -21.13 -18.96 -30.48
N THR A 344 -20.00 -18.25 -30.42
CA THR A 344 -18.69 -18.77 -30.80
C THR A 344 -18.28 -19.92 -29.88
N PRO A 345 -17.83 -21.08 -30.42
CA PRO A 345 -17.28 -22.16 -29.62
C PRO A 345 -16.17 -21.68 -28.69
N CYS A 346 -16.18 -22.12 -27.43
CA CYS A 346 -15.25 -21.64 -26.39
C CYS A 346 -14.87 -22.73 -25.38
N LEU A 347 -13.93 -22.44 -24.49
CA LEU A 347 -13.48 -23.32 -23.41
C LEU A 347 -14.07 -22.89 -22.05
N ARG A 348 -14.37 -23.84 -21.17
CA ARG A 348 -14.76 -23.51 -19.80
C ARG A 348 -13.53 -23.09 -18.99
N ALA A 349 -13.76 -22.23 -18.00
CA ALA A 349 -12.74 -21.87 -17.01
C ALA A 349 -12.11 -23.10 -16.33
N SER A 350 -12.97 -24.07 -15.99
CA SER A 350 -12.59 -25.32 -15.31
C SER A 350 -11.67 -26.22 -16.13
N ASP A 351 -11.61 -26.00 -17.45
CA ASP A 351 -10.78 -26.80 -18.35
C ASP A 351 -9.35 -26.26 -18.41
N VAL A 352 -9.04 -25.15 -17.73
CA VAL A 352 -7.72 -24.51 -17.72
C VAL A 352 -7.17 -24.47 -16.30
N MET A 353 -5.93 -24.93 -16.13
CA MET A 353 -5.22 -24.93 -14.84
C MET A 353 -3.84 -24.28 -14.98
N LEU A 354 -3.39 -23.62 -13.91
CA LEU A 354 -2.04 -23.04 -13.83
C LEU A 354 -1.14 -23.97 -13.00
N GLY A 355 0.06 -24.26 -13.51
CA GLY A 355 1.04 -25.17 -12.91
C GLY A 355 1.94 -24.53 -11.86
N THR A 356 1.46 -23.54 -11.10
CA THR A 356 2.25 -22.80 -10.11
C THR A 356 1.40 -22.39 -8.91
N PRO A 357 1.95 -22.36 -7.68
CA PRO A 357 1.25 -21.81 -6.52
C PRO A 357 1.25 -20.28 -6.47
N LEU A 358 1.98 -19.61 -7.37
CA LEU A 358 2.17 -18.15 -7.37
C LEU A 358 1.13 -17.40 -8.20
N ALA A 359 0.32 -18.12 -8.97
CA ALA A 359 -0.75 -17.57 -9.77
C ALA A 359 -1.94 -18.51 -9.75
N TYR A 360 -3.14 -17.95 -9.84
CA TYR A 360 -4.40 -18.70 -9.89
C TYR A 360 -5.37 -18.05 -10.88
N LEU A 361 -6.30 -18.85 -11.38
CA LEU A 361 -7.45 -18.36 -12.15
C LEU A 361 -8.62 -18.15 -11.21
N ASP A 362 -9.21 -16.96 -11.26
CA ASP A 362 -10.48 -16.72 -10.58
C ASP A 362 -11.66 -17.32 -11.36
N GLY A 363 -12.86 -17.29 -10.75
CA GLY A 363 -14.09 -17.78 -11.37
C GLY A 363 -14.50 -17.04 -12.65
N ARG A 364 -13.81 -15.96 -13.02
CA ARG A 364 -14.05 -15.16 -14.23
C ARG A 364 -12.94 -15.35 -15.27
N CYS A 365 -12.18 -16.45 -15.21
CA CYS A 365 -11.11 -16.73 -16.16
C CYS A 365 -9.98 -15.68 -16.15
N THR A 366 -9.78 -14.99 -15.03
CA THR A 366 -8.75 -13.95 -14.91
C THR A 366 -7.58 -14.48 -14.10
N LEU A 367 -6.38 -14.39 -14.68
CA LEU A 367 -5.14 -14.76 -14.01
C LEU A 367 -4.77 -13.69 -12.99
N ARG A 368 -4.52 -14.14 -11.76
CA ARG A 368 -4.09 -13.34 -10.62
C ARG A 368 -2.83 -13.92 -10.01
N PHE A 369 -2.03 -13.07 -9.39
CA PHE A 369 -0.84 -13.48 -8.65
C PHE A 369 -1.08 -13.46 -7.15
N VAL A 370 -0.37 -14.33 -6.44
CA VAL A 370 -0.25 -14.22 -4.99
C VAL A 370 0.66 -13.02 -4.68
N GLU A 371 0.19 -12.07 -3.89
CA GLU A 371 0.92 -10.84 -3.62
C GLU A 371 1.97 -11.02 -2.52
N ASN A 372 1.65 -11.79 -1.47
CA ASN A 372 2.54 -12.02 -0.33
C ASN A 372 3.09 -13.45 -0.36
N ILE A 373 4.41 -13.57 -0.30
CA ILE A 373 5.12 -14.85 -0.34
C ILE A 373 6.06 -15.00 0.85
N ALA A 374 6.28 -16.24 1.27
CA ALA A 374 7.24 -16.53 2.32
C ALA A 374 8.69 -16.49 1.79
N GLN A 375 9.66 -16.20 2.65
CA GLN A 375 11.08 -16.17 2.29
C GLN A 375 11.61 -17.43 1.56
N PRO A 376 11.21 -18.67 1.90
CA PRO A 376 11.63 -19.85 1.14
C PRO A 376 11.20 -19.79 -0.34
N THR A 377 10.02 -19.23 -0.61
CA THR A 377 9.49 -19.04 -1.96
C THR A 377 10.27 -17.98 -2.72
N VAL A 378 10.67 -16.88 -2.07
CA VAL A 378 11.58 -15.85 -2.65
C VAL A 378 12.89 -16.48 -3.11
N VAL A 379 13.52 -17.30 -2.25
CA VAL A 379 14.77 -17.99 -2.58
C VAL A 379 14.57 -19.02 -3.69
N GLY A 380 13.47 -19.78 -3.67
CA GLY A 380 13.12 -20.73 -4.72
C GLY A 380 12.97 -20.06 -6.09
N LEU A 381 12.31 -18.90 -6.14
CA LEU A 381 12.21 -18.09 -7.36
C LEU A 381 13.58 -17.66 -7.89
N ALA A 382 14.47 -17.23 -7.00
CA ALA A 382 15.82 -16.83 -7.38
C ALA A 382 16.63 -17.99 -7.98
N GLN A 383 16.42 -19.21 -7.49
CA GLN A 383 17.10 -20.43 -7.96
C GLN A 383 16.55 -20.97 -9.28
N GLN A 384 15.27 -20.74 -9.58
CA GLN A 384 14.64 -21.18 -10.83
C GLN A 384 15.13 -20.40 -12.06
N GLY A 385 15.66 -19.20 -11.86
CA GLY A 385 16.32 -18.40 -12.89
C GLY A 385 15.75 -16.99 -13.04
N PRO A 386 15.99 -16.33 -14.19
CA PRO A 386 15.64 -14.92 -14.37
C PRO A 386 14.16 -14.69 -14.66
N ARG A 387 13.35 -15.74 -14.81
CA ARG A 387 11.94 -15.65 -15.18
C ARG A 387 11.06 -16.53 -14.32
N LEU A 388 9.86 -16.03 -14.01
CA LEU A 388 8.77 -16.82 -13.47
C LEU A 388 8.05 -17.52 -14.62
N ALA A 389 8.20 -18.84 -14.66
CA ALA A 389 7.43 -19.71 -15.53
C ALA A 389 6.06 -20.02 -14.89
N VAL A 390 4.98 -19.77 -15.63
CA VAL A 390 3.62 -20.16 -15.27
C VAL A 390 3.09 -21.13 -16.34
N PRO A 391 3.27 -22.44 -16.12
CA PRO A 391 2.75 -23.46 -17.03
C PRO A 391 1.22 -23.40 -17.10
N ILE A 392 0.67 -23.63 -18.29
CA ILE A 392 -0.77 -23.69 -18.53
C ILE A 392 -1.12 -25.09 -19.03
N SER A 393 -2.05 -25.70 -18.32
CA SER A 393 -2.67 -26.96 -18.69
C SER A 393 -4.09 -26.73 -19.19
N VAL A 394 -4.45 -27.42 -20.27
CA VAL A 394 -5.81 -27.44 -20.82
C VAL A 394 -6.28 -28.89 -20.85
N GLY A 395 -7.32 -29.20 -20.09
CA GLY A 395 -7.68 -30.57 -19.73
C GLY A 395 -6.56 -31.21 -18.91
N ASP A 396 -6.10 -32.38 -19.35
CA ASP A 396 -5.03 -33.17 -18.73
C ASP A 396 -3.63 -32.90 -19.31
N ARG A 397 -3.51 -31.97 -20.27
CA ARG A 397 -2.26 -31.70 -21.00
C ARG A 397 -1.70 -30.33 -20.68
N GLN A 398 -0.41 -30.27 -20.33
CA GLN A 398 0.34 -29.00 -20.28
C GLN A 398 0.71 -28.58 -21.71
N LEU A 399 0.11 -27.50 -22.21
CA LEU A 399 0.19 -27.10 -23.62
C LEU A 399 0.81 -25.73 -23.86
N GLY A 400 1.07 -24.96 -22.79
CA GLY A 400 1.68 -23.63 -22.89
C GLY A 400 2.35 -23.20 -21.59
N GLN A 401 3.01 -22.04 -21.64
CA GLN A 401 3.64 -21.40 -20.50
C GLN A 401 3.65 -19.88 -20.71
N ILE A 402 3.50 -19.14 -19.63
CA ILE A 402 3.77 -17.70 -19.59
C ILE A 402 5.09 -17.47 -18.87
N ASP A 403 5.95 -16.64 -19.45
CA ASP A 403 7.23 -16.27 -18.88
C ASP A 403 7.26 -14.78 -18.52
N TRP A 404 7.49 -14.48 -17.25
CA TRP A 404 7.67 -13.10 -16.76
C TRP A 404 9.09 -12.87 -16.26
N ASP A 405 9.71 -11.76 -16.64
CA ASP A 405 11.01 -11.39 -16.11
C ASP A 405 10.91 -11.08 -14.61
N LEU A 406 11.87 -11.62 -13.84
CA LEU A 406 11.97 -11.45 -12.39
C LEU A 406 13.16 -10.55 -12.04
N TYR A 407 12.90 -9.56 -11.19
CA TYR A 407 13.90 -8.70 -10.57
C TYR A 407 13.71 -8.71 -9.05
N PHE A 408 14.79 -8.72 -8.29
CA PHE A 408 14.74 -8.68 -6.82
C PHE A 408 15.17 -7.30 -6.34
N GLU A 409 14.27 -6.59 -5.67
CA GLU A 409 14.60 -5.30 -5.08
C GLU A 409 15.58 -5.50 -3.91
N ARG A 410 16.61 -4.65 -3.86
CA ARG A 410 17.61 -4.70 -2.80
C ARG A 410 16.93 -4.40 -1.45
N PRO A 411 16.92 -5.35 -0.49
CA PRO A 411 16.37 -5.12 0.84
C PRO A 411 17.26 -4.17 1.64
N ALA A 412 16.74 -3.76 2.81
CA ALA A 412 17.55 -3.06 3.80
C ALA A 412 18.76 -3.89 4.26
N ASP A 413 19.82 -3.20 4.67
CA ASP A 413 21.04 -3.83 5.18
C ASP A 413 20.74 -4.69 6.42
N LEU A 414 21.41 -5.84 6.52
CA LEU A 414 21.27 -6.74 7.65
C LEU A 414 22.25 -6.37 8.74
N VAL A 415 21.79 -5.59 9.73
CA VAL A 415 22.60 -5.13 10.85
C VAL A 415 22.17 -5.83 12.14
N PHE A 416 23.03 -6.71 12.66
CA PHE A 416 22.81 -7.46 13.87
C PHE A 416 23.55 -6.81 15.04
N THR A 417 22.81 -6.22 15.99
CA THR A 417 23.41 -5.47 17.10
C THR A 417 23.40 -6.28 18.40
N GLY A 418 24.44 -6.17 19.22
CA GLY A 418 24.51 -6.77 20.55
C GLY A 418 23.34 -6.35 21.45
N HIS A 419 22.85 -7.27 22.28
CA HIS A 419 21.73 -7.02 23.18
C HIS A 419 22.21 -6.44 24.51
N GLY A 420 21.87 -5.18 24.78
CA GLY A 420 22.24 -4.46 26.01
C GLY A 420 23.47 -3.56 25.85
N SER A 421 23.57 -2.52 26.68
CA SER A 421 24.62 -1.50 26.55
C SER A 421 26.03 -2.11 26.66
N GLY A 422 26.90 -1.75 25.71
CA GLY A 422 28.27 -2.26 25.65
C GLY A 422 28.38 -3.75 25.35
N ALA A 423 27.29 -4.43 25.01
CA ALA A 423 27.29 -5.86 24.68
C ALA A 423 27.97 -6.14 23.33
N ARG A 424 28.59 -7.31 23.24
CA ARG A 424 29.22 -7.79 22.01
C ARG A 424 28.18 -8.06 20.91
N GLY A 425 28.53 -7.77 19.65
CA GLY A 425 27.73 -8.15 18.49
C GLY A 425 27.68 -9.67 18.30
N PRO A 426 26.59 -10.23 17.75
CA PRO A 426 26.47 -11.68 17.59
C PRO A 426 27.47 -12.21 16.57
N ASP A 427 27.96 -13.43 16.78
CA ASP A 427 28.76 -14.12 15.76
C ASP A 427 27.86 -14.51 14.59
N LEU A 428 28.34 -14.27 13.36
CA LEU A 428 27.55 -14.52 12.15
C LEU A 428 28.19 -15.62 11.30
N ALA A 429 27.37 -16.59 10.90
CA ALA A 429 27.65 -17.48 9.79
C ALA A 429 26.91 -16.96 8.55
N VAL A 430 27.67 -16.53 7.54
CA VAL A 430 27.13 -15.98 6.29
C VAL A 430 27.48 -16.92 5.14
N THR A 431 26.48 -17.41 4.42
CA THR A 431 26.68 -18.09 3.14
C THR A 431 26.27 -17.17 2.00
N VAL A 432 27.12 -17.04 0.98
CA VAL A 432 26.82 -16.28 -0.25
C VAL A 432 26.83 -17.25 -1.41
N ASP A 433 25.65 -17.57 -1.93
CA ASP A 433 25.51 -18.39 -3.13
C ASP A 433 25.51 -17.51 -4.38
N ARG A 434 26.53 -17.69 -5.19
CA ARG A 434 26.84 -16.99 -6.43
C ARG A 434 26.94 -17.98 -7.61
N SER A 435 26.08 -18.99 -7.58
CA SER A 435 25.93 -19.93 -8.69
C SER A 435 25.26 -19.28 -9.91
N ASP A 436 24.44 -18.25 -9.71
CA ASP A 436 23.88 -17.40 -10.76
C ASP A 436 24.75 -16.13 -10.93
N ALA A 437 25.11 -15.82 -12.18
CA ALA A 437 25.88 -14.62 -12.54
C ALA A 437 25.08 -13.31 -12.41
N ARG A 438 23.75 -13.34 -12.34
CA ARG A 438 22.89 -12.16 -12.22
C ARG A 438 22.61 -11.77 -10.78
N ARG A 439 22.48 -12.73 -9.87
CA ARG A 439 22.08 -12.49 -8.47
C ARG A 439 22.76 -13.40 -7.45
N ALA A 440 22.85 -12.95 -6.22
CA ALA A 440 23.49 -13.65 -5.12
C ALA A 440 22.47 -13.91 -4.02
N ILE A 441 22.50 -15.10 -3.43
CA ILE A 441 21.64 -15.45 -2.29
C ILE A 441 22.49 -15.40 -1.03
N TYR A 442 22.25 -14.39 -0.20
CA TYR A 442 22.86 -14.25 1.11
C TYR A 442 22.03 -15.02 2.13
N THR A 443 22.67 -15.85 2.93
CA THR A 443 22.08 -16.50 4.09
C THR A 443 22.90 -16.13 5.31
N ALA A 444 22.37 -15.28 6.19
CA ALA A 444 23.00 -14.89 7.45
C ALA A 444 22.34 -15.63 8.62
N SER A 445 23.14 -16.17 9.54
CA SER A 445 22.66 -16.80 10.76
C SER A 445 23.46 -16.31 11.96
N ASP A 446 22.75 -15.97 13.03
CA ASP A 446 23.30 -15.60 14.35
C ASP A 446 23.35 -16.79 15.34
N GLY A 447 23.09 -18.01 14.83
CA GLY A 447 23.01 -19.25 15.60
C GLY A 447 21.60 -19.58 16.13
N GLN A 448 20.69 -18.61 16.23
CA GLN A 448 19.29 -18.83 16.63
C GLN A 448 18.34 -18.69 15.46
N ASN A 449 18.56 -17.66 14.64
CA ASN A 449 17.75 -17.31 13.50
C ASN A 449 18.56 -17.44 12.20
N ARG A 450 17.82 -17.59 11.11
CA ARG A 450 18.35 -17.65 9.76
C ARG A 450 17.57 -16.67 8.90
N TYR A 451 18.32 -15.83 8.20
CA TYR A 451 17.82 -14.76 7.35
C TYR A 451 18.37 -14.96 5.95
N GLN A 452 17.51 -14.85 4.93
CA GLN A 452 17.89 -15.00 3.53
C GLN A 452 17.48 -13.77 2.73
N ALA A 453 18.41 -13.28 1.92
CA ALA A 453 18.21 -12.14 1.04
C ALA A 453 18.72 -12.49 -0.36
N VAL A 454 17.93 -12.18 -1.38
CA VAL A 454 18.32 -12.31 -2.78
C VAL A 454 18.72 -10.92 -3.28
N ILE A 455 19.94 -10.78 -3.78
CA ILE A 455 20.50 -9.50 -4.20
C ILE A 455 20.88 -9.59 -5.66
N GLU A 456 20.28 -8.76 -6.51
CA GLU A 456 20.78 -8.57 -7.87
C GLU A 456 22.23 -8.06 -7.79
N TRP A 457 23.11 -8.61 -8.61
CA TRP A 457 24.55 -8.40 -8.44
C TRP A 457 24.97 -6.95 -8.64
N ILE A 458 24.24 -6.24 -9.50
CA ILE A 458 24.42 -4.81 -9.72
C ILE A 458 24.23 -4.00 -8.42
N ASP A 459 23.41 -4.50 -7.50
CA ASP A 459 23.07 -3.86 -6.23
C ASP A 459 23.92 -4.38 -5.06
N ALA A 460 24.66 -5.47 -5.25
CA ALA A 460 25.51 -6.09 -4.22
C ALA A 460 26.55 -5.12 -3.60
N PRO A 461 27.19 -4.18 -4.34
CA PRO A 461 28.08 -3.18 -3.75
C PRO A 461 27.42 -2.22 -2.76
N ALA A 462 26.10 -2.09 -2.77
CA ALA A 462 25.33 -1.23 -1.87
C ALA A 462 24.65 -1.98 -0.72
N PHE A 463 24.70 -3.31 -0.70
CA PHE A 463 24.12 -4.13 0.36
C PHE A 463 25.16 -4.45 1.45
N ARG A 464 24.77 -4.41 2.73
CA ARG A 464 25.65 -4.72 3.87
C ARG A 464 25.09 -5.81 4.76
N VAL A 465 26.00 -6.66 5.27
CA VAL A 465 25.73 -7.60 6.36
C VAL A 465 26.72 -7.29 7.49
N VAL A 466 26.22 -6.87 8.65
CA VAL A 466 27.05 -6.30 9.71
C VAL A 466 26.75 -6.97 11.05
N SER A 467 27.79 -7.48 11.71
CA SER A 467 27.75 -7.76 13.14
C SER A 467 28.26 -6.55 13.92
N ARG A 468 27.41 -5.95 14.75
CA ARG A 468 27.72 -4.70 15.45
C ARG A 468 27.65 -4.85 16.97
N GLY A 469 28.68 -4.38 17.67
CA GLY A 469 28.61 -4.21 19.13
C GLY A 469 27.62 -3.12 19.55
N ALA A 470 26.98 -3.29 20.70
CA ALA A 470 26.03 -2.30 21.21
C ALA A 470 26.74 -1.03 21.69
N ALA A 471 26.04 0.10 21.63
CA ALA A 471 26.54 1.35 22.17
C ALA A 471 26.69 1.28 23.70
N GLY A 472 27.72 1.94 24.22
CA GLY A 472 27.87 2.18 25.65
C GLY A 472 26.93 3.28 26.13
N ASN A 473 26.46 3.18 27.38
CA ASN A 473 25.61 4.19 28.00
C ASN A 473 26.41 5.45 28.32
N ASP A 474 25.77 6.60 28.17
CA ASP A 474 26.33 7.86 28.65
C ASP A 474 26.47 7.86 30.18
N GLY A 475 27.43 8.62 30.67
CA GLY A 475 27.69 8.84 32.08
C GLY A 475 26.64 9.76 32.71
N SER A 476 26.37 9.57 34.00
CA SER A 476 25.43 10.40 34.74
C SER A 476 25.96 11.81 34.97
N ALA A 477 25.10 12.81 34.94
CA ALA A 477 25.48 14.15 35.37
C ALA A 477 25.87 14.18 36.86
N GLY A 478 26.87 14.98 37.20
CA GLY A 478 27.27 15.22 38.58
C GLY A 478 26.25 16.08 39.33
N PHE A 479 26.08 15.81 40.62
CA PHE A 479 25.16 16.57 41.46
C PHE A 479 25.63 18.01 41.66
N PRO A 480 24.73 19.00 41.76
CA PRO A 480 25.12 20.36 42.11
C PRO A 480 25.67 20.42 43.55
N GLY A 481 26.61 21.33 43.78
CA GLY A 481 27.05 21.67 45.13
C GLY A 481 25.97 22.45 45.87
N ALA A 482 25.88 22.25 47.18
CA ALA A 482 25.07 23.05 48.07
C ALA A 482 25.64 24.47 48.24
N ASP A 483 24.76 25.46 48.24
CA ASP A 483 25.10 26.85 48.51
C ASP A 483 25.56 27.04 49.97
N GLY A 484 26.45 28.01 50.16
CA GLY A 484 26.93 28.40 51.48
C GLY A 484 25.85 29.15 52.26
N THR A 485 25.79 28.92 53.57
CA THR A 485 24.82 29.61 54.43
C THR A 485 25.22 31.08 54.64
N PRO A 486 24.25 31.99 54.82
CA PRO A 486 24.52 33.38 55.17
C PRO A 486 25.33 33.51 56.47
N GLY A 487 26.14 34.57 56.55
CA GLY A 487 26.83 34.96 57.76
C GLY A 487 25.88 35.57 58.79
N VAL A 488 26.23 35.48 60.07
CA VAL A 488 25.41 36.02 61.16
C VAL A 488 25.58 37.53 61.24
N SER A 489 24.49 38.29 61.36
CA SER A 489 24.57 39.73 61.54
C SER A 489 25.25 40.11 62.86
N GLY A 490 26.03 41.19 62.83
CA GLY A 490 26.59 41.80 64.02
C GLY A 490 25.52 42.52 64.85
N PHE A 491 25.79 42.74 66.14
CA PHE A 491 24.90 43.51 67.01
C PHE A 491 25.16 45.01 66.87
N SER A 492 24.13 45.85 66.92
CA SER A 492 24.29 47.31 66.83
C SER A 492 24.98 47.89 68.07
N ALA A 493 25.59 49.05 67.90
CA ALA A 493 26.25 49.77 68.99
C ALA A 493 25.23 50.16 70.08
N SER A 494 25.64 50.10 71.35
CA SER A 494 24.84 50.56 72.50
C SER A 494 25.57 51.62 73.32
N CYS A 495 24.83 52.63 73.74
CA CYS A 495 25.37 53.71 74.57
C CYS A 495 25.74 53.22 75.98
N PRO A 496 26.75 53.83 76.63
CA PRO A 496 27.56 54.95 76.13
C PRO A 496 28.79 54.54 75.31
N SER A 497 29.19 53.27 75.27
CA SER A 497 30.53 52.91 74.75
C SER A 497 30.67 51.55 74.06
N MET A 498 29.59 50.81 73.82
CA MET A 498 29.67 49.48 73.19
C MET A 498 29.54 49.61 71.66
N PRO A 499 30.61 49.46 70.87
CA PRO A 499 30.54 49.54 69.42
C PRO A 499 29.78 48.37 68.82
N GLY A 500 29.26 48.56 67.61
CA GLY A 500 28.56 47.52 66.88
C GLY A 500 29.51 46.37 66.52
N GLY A 501 29.06 45.14 66.71
CA GLY A 501 29.80 43.96 66.29
C GLY A 501 29.86 43.85 64.76
N PRO A 502 30.96 43.35 64.18
CA PRO A 502 31.02 43.06 62.76
C PRO A 502 30.08 41.91 62.39
N GLY A 503 29.60 41.91 61.14
CA GLY A 503 28.89 40.77 60.59
C GLY A 503 29.84 39.59 60.34
N GLY A 504 29.35 38.38 60.60
CA GLY A 504 30.07 37.14 60.32
C GLY A 504 30.20 36.89 58.81
N ARG A 505 31.29 36.25 58.40
CA ARG A 505 31.48 35.81 57.01
C ARG A 505 30.41 34.78 56.62
N GLY A 506 29.88 34.86 55.40
CA GLY A 506 29.06 33.79 54.83
C GLY A 506 29.90 32.53 54.57
N ASN A 507 29.29 31.36 54.69
CA ASN A 507 30.00 30.11 54.42
C ASN A 507 30.25 29.94 52.92
N ASP A 508 31.32 29.23 52.58
CA ASP A 508 31.65 28.93 51.19
C ASP A 508 30.64 27.93 50.60
N GLY A 509 30.36 28.07 49.31
CA GLY A 509 29.58 27.07 48.57
C GLY A 509 30.37 25.78 48.43
N SER A 510 29.68 24.64 48.48
CA SER A 510 30.34 23.35 48.32
C SER A 510 30.62 23.02 46.86
N ARG A 511 31.61 22.15 46.62
CA ARG A 511 31.99 21.70 45.29
C ARG A 511 30.88 20.86 44.65
N GLY A 512 30.64 21.06 43.35
CA GLY A 512 29.75 20.19 42.57
C GLY A 512 30.32 18.78 42.43
N GLY A 513 29.46 17.76 42.45
CA GLY A 513 29.84 16.37 42.23
C GLY A 513 30.42 16.15 40.84
N ALA A 514 31.35 15.20 40.70
CA ALA A 514 31.87 14.80 39.39
C ALA A 514 30.78 14.14 38.54
N GLY A 515 30.86 14.32 37.23
CA GLY A 515 30.07 13.51 36.29
C GLY A 515 30.57 12.07 36.29
N GLY A 516 29.67 11.12 36.04
CA GLY A 516 30.02 9.72 35.86
C GLY A 516 30.65 9.48 34.49
N ASP A 517 31.51 8.47 34.38
CA ASP A 517 32.12 8.10 33.09
C ASP A 517 31.10 7.43 32.16
N GLY A 518 31.28 7.65 30.85
CA GLY A 518 30.57 6.91 29.83
C GLY A 518 31.04 5.45 29.77
N ARG A 519 30.12 4.51 29.50
CA ARG A 519 30.47 3.10 29.34
C ARG A 519 31.08 2.85 27.96
N ASN A 520 31.98 1.88 27.87
CA ASN A 520 32.55 1.46 26.59
C ASN A 520 31.48 0.84 25.69
N GLY A 521 31.65 1.01 24.38
CA GLY A 521 30.88 0.26 23.39
C GLY A 521 31.35 -1.18 23.30
N GLY A 522 30.44 -2.08 22.97
CA GLY A 522 30.75 -3.51 22.87
C GLY A 522 31.55 -3.83 21.61
N PRO A 523 32.37 -4.88 21.61
CA PRO A 523 33.08 -5.31 20.40
C PRO A 523 32.12 -5.90 19.35
N GLY A 524 32.53 -5.88 18.09
CA GLY A 524 31.82 -6.61 17.02
C GLY A 524 31.95 -8.13 17.17
N GLY A 525 31.00 -8.88 16.63
CA GLY A 525 31.06 -10.35 16.56
C GLY A 525 32.00 -10.83 15.46
N ALA A 526 32.49 -12.07 15.56
CA ALA A 526 33.22 -12.70 14.48
C ALA A 526 32.26 -13.08 13.35
N VAL A 527 32.71 -12.92 12.10
CA VAL A 527 31.90 -13.25 10.92
C VAL A 527 32.65 -14.27 10.08
N ARG A 528 32.02 -15.43 9.85
CA ARG A 528 32.51 -16.47 8.95
C ARG A 528 31.66 -16.45 7.69
N VAL A 529 32.31 -16.22 6.56
CA VAL A 529 31.68 -16.17 5.24
C VAL A 529 32.08 -17.41 4.44
N THR A 530 31.10 -18.15 3.94
CA THR A 530 31.27 -19.23 2.98
C THR A 530 30.68 -18.80 1.65
N VAL A 531 31.48 -18.75 0.60
CA VAL A 531 31.05 -18.38 -0.75
C VAL A 531 30.91 -19.64 -1.60
N LYS A 532 29.75 -19.83 -2.22
CA LYS A 532 29.53 -20.90 -3.20
C LYS A 532 29.40 -20.26 -4.58
N GLY A 533 30.13 -20.73 -5.58
CA GLY A 533 29.99 -20.17 -6.92
C GLY A 533 31.02 -20.69 -7.91
N VAL A 534 31.00 -20.08 -9.10
CA VAL A 534 31.91 -20.42 -10.20
C VAL A 534 33.28 -19.81 -9.96
N MET A 535 34.33 -20.64 -9.97
CA MET A 535 35.72 -20.24 -9.66
C MET A 535 36.23 -19.03 -10.45
N ARG A 536 35.74 -18.81 -11.67
CA ARG A 536 36.12 -17.67 -12.51
C ARG A 536 35.86 -16.32 -11.82
N ASP A 537 34.79 -16.23 -11.02
CA ASP A 537 34.34 -14.98 -10.40
C ASP A 537 34.77 -14.86 -8.92
N ALA A 538 35.59 -15.81 -8.45
CA ALA A 538 35.96 -15.93 -7.04
C ALA A 538 36.67 -14.68 -6.49
N GLY A 539 37.68 -14.17 -7.22
CA GLY A 539 38.46 -12.99 -6.79
C GLY A 539 37.58 -11.76 -6.61
N ALA A 540 36.81 -11.40 -7.65
CA ALA A 540 35.91 -10.25 -7.62
C ALA A 540 34.82 -10.38 -6.54
N THR A 541 34.30 -11.60 -6.33
CA THR A 541 33.31 -11.87 -5.27
C THR A 541 33.92 -11.68 -3.88
N ILE A 542 35.12 -12.21 -3.64
CA ILE A 542 35.80 -12.08 -2.35
C ILE A 542 36.12 -10.62 -2.04
N ASP A 543 36.63 -9.86 -3.01
CA ASP A 543 36.97 -8.45 -2.82
C ASP A 543 35.73 -7.60 -2.51
N LEU A 544 34.61 -7.88 -3.18
CA LEU A 544 33.33 -7.26 -2.83
C LEU A 544 32.95 -7.57 -1.38
N LEU A 545 32.95 -8.85 -0.99
CA LEU A 545 32.52 -9.29 0.34
C LEU A 545 33.38 -8.75 1.47
N ARG A 546 34.67 -8.48 1.23
CA ARG A 546 35.55 -7.79 2.20
C ARG A 546 35.07 -6.38 2.55
N SER A 547 34.40 -5.71 1.62
CA SER A 547 33.88 -4.34 1.81
C SER A 547 32.42 -4.29 2.26
N THR A 548 31.67 -5.39 2.11
CA THR A 548 30.22 -5.41 2.34
C THR A 548 29.80 -6.27 3.53
N VAL A 549 30.60 -7.26 3.93
CA VAL A 549 30.37 -8.07 5.11
C VAL A 549 31.32 -7.62 6.22
N LEU A 550 30.77 -6.99 7.25
CA LEU A 550 31.54 -6.22 8.22
C LEU A 550 31.33 -6.72 9.66
N SER A 551 32.35 -6.49 10.48
CA SER A 551 32.25 -6.56 11.93
C SER A 551 32.64 -5.22 12.52
N GLU A 552 31.75 -4.60 13.28
CA GLU A 552 31.90 -3.24 13.79
C GLU A 552 31.77 -3.22 15.31
N GLY A 553 32.61 -2.44 15.99
CA GLY A 553 32.42 -2.15 17.40
C GLY A 553 31.30 -1.12 17.62
N GLY A 554 30.63 -1.22 18.77
CA GLY A 554 29.67 -0.23 19.22
C GLY A 554 30.35 1.08 19.62
N ARG A 555 29.63 2.19 19.49
CA ARG A 555 30.13 3.50 19.95
C ARG A 555 30.23 3.52 21.48
N GLY A 556 31.28 4.13 22.03
CA GLY A 556 31.34 4.42 23.48
C GLY A 556 30.35 5.52 23.89
N GLY A 557 29.83 5.42 25.11
CA GLY A 557 28.97 6.44 25.69
C GLY A 557 29.76 7.68 26.08
N ARG A 558 29.13 8.85 26.06
CA ARG A 558 29.77 10.10 26.45
C ARG A 558 29.92 10.19 27.98
N GLY A 559 30.96 10.86 28.45
CA GLY A 559 31.11 11.21 29.86
C GLY A 559 30.02 12.16 30.32
N GLY A 560 29.53 11.97 31.54
CA GLY A 560 28.53 12.83 32.15
C GLY A 560 29.13 14.19 32.53
N PRO A 561 28.38 15.29 32.42
CA PRO A 561 28.91 16.59 32.81
C PRO A 561 29.07 16.70 34.33
N GLY A 562 30.14 17.36 34.79
CA GLY A 562 30.37 17.72 36.18
C GLY A 562 29.33 18.72 36.69
N GLY A 563 28.87 18.49 37.92
CA GLY A 563 27.87 19.29 38.61
C GLY A 563 28.37 20.71 38.86
N ARG A 564 27.46 21.69 38.82
CA ARG A 564 27.80 23.08 39.16
C ARG A 564 28.19 23.17 40.63
N GLY A 565 29.16 24.01 40.97
CA GLY A 565 29.45 24.29 42.39
C GLY A 565 28.37 25.18 43.01
N GLY A 566 28.22 25.08 44.33
CA GLY A 566 27.28 25.89 45.09
C GLY A 566 27.77 27.34 45.20
N SER A 567 26.84 28.28 45.29
CA SER A 567 27.14 29.69 45.46
C SER A 567 27.61 29.97 46.89
N GLY A 568 28.58 30.86 47.08
CA GLY A 568 29.01 31.31 48.40
C GLY A 568 27.94 32.14 49.10
N GLY A 569 27.76 31.89 50.40
CA GLY A 569 26.77 32.54 51.25
C GLY A 569 27.05 34.03 51.40
N ILE A 570 26.01 34.85 51.47
CA ILE A 570 26.16 36.29 51.70
C ILE A 570 26.76 36.54 53.09
N GLY A 571 27.61 37.55 53.24
CA GLY A 571 28.10 37.95 54.55
C GLY A 571 27.00 38.59 55.41
N GLY A 572 27.09 38.42 56.72
CA GLY A 572 26.16 39.05 57.66
C GLY A 572 26.35 40.56 57.67
N SER A 573 25.29 41.33 57.88
CA SER A 573 25.39 42.79 58.00
C SER A 573 26.14 43.17 59.29
N GLY A 574 26.98 44.20 59.22
CA GLY A 574 27.59 44.83 60.39
C GLY A 574 26.54 45.54 61.25
N GLY A 575 26.75 45.59 62.57
CA GLY A 575 25.86 46.30 63.47
C GLY A 575 25.85 47.80 63.19
N MET A 576 24.69 48.47 63.26
CA MET A 576 24.63 49.91 63.01
C MET A 576 25.32 50.70 64.13
N GLY A 577 26.01 51.79 63.77
CA GLY A 577 26.52 52.75 64.75
C GLY A 577 25.39 53.52 65.43
N SER A 578 25.67 54.13 66.57
CA SER A 578 24.67 54.85 67.35
C SER A 578 25.21 56.18 67.87
N THR A 579 24.37 57.21 67.84
CA THR A 579 24.69 58.52 68.41
C THR A 579 24.12 58.59 69.82
N CYS A 580 25.01 58.74 70.79
CA CYS A 580 24.69 58.76 72.21
C CYS A 580 24.70 60.19 72.73
N VAL A 581 23.66 60.56 73.48
CA VAL A 581 23.59 61.83 74.19
C VAL A 581 23.56 61.53 75.68
N ASP A 582 24.54 62.04 76.42
CA ASP A 582 24.56 61.87 77.87
C ASP A 582 23.62 62.85 78.60
N ARG A 583 23.53 62.73 79.93
CA ARG A 583 22.62 63.55 80.74
C ARG A 583 22.98 65.04 80.75
N ASP A 584 24.21 65.39 80.36
CA ASP A 584 24.71 66.77 80.28
C ASP A 584 24.58 67.36 78.87
N GLY A 585 24.03 66.59 77.91
CA GLY A 585 23.77 67.01 76.54
C GLY A 585 24.94 66.82 75.58
N HIS A 586 26.02 66.15 75.99
CA HIS A 586 27.15 65.86 75.11
C HIS A 586 26.84 64.71 74.16
N VAL A 587 27.10 64.94 72.87
CA VAL A 587 26.85 63.98 71.79
C VAL A 587 28.15 63.26 71.43
N SER A 588 28.14 61.94 71.49
CA SER A 588 29.25 61.07 71.04
C SER A 588 28.74 60.02 70.07
N PHE A 589 29.55 59.66 69.07
CA PHE A 589 29.20 58.64 68.10
C PHE A 589 29.95 57.35 68.40
N VAL A 590 29.21 56.26 68.57
CA VAL A 590 29.78 54.92 68.72
C VAL A 590 29.70 54.21 67.37
N PRO A 591 30.83 53.83 66.75
CA PRO A 591 30.85 53.27 65.41
C PRO A 591 30.13 51.93 65.33
N GLY A 592 29.58 51.65 64.14
CA GLY A 592 29.02 50.35 63.80
C GLY A 592 30.09 49.32 63.44
N GLY A 593 29.66 48.07 63.25
CA GLY A 593 30.49 47.01 62.72
C GLY A 593 30.51 47.01 61.19
N SER A 594 31.56 46.43 60.61
CA SER A 594 31.64 46.19 59.16
C SER A 594 30.79 45.00 58.75
N ASP A 595 30.28 45.00 57.51
CA ASP A 595 29.66 43.83 56.91
C ASP A 595 30.65 42.67 56.79
N GLY A 596 30.15 41.46 56.99
CA GLY A 596 30.88 40.22 56.76
C GLY A 596 31.16 40.03 55.27
N LEU A 597 32.26 39.36 54.95
CA LEU A 597 32.58 39.01 53.58
C LEU A 597 31.66 37.89 53.07
N ARG A 598 31.36 37.90 51.77
CA ARG A 598 30.70 36.76 51.10
C ARG A 598 31.60 35.52 51.16
N GLY A 599 31.00 34.36 51.32
CA GLY A 599 31.64 33.08 51.04
C GLY A 599 32.05 32.99 49.57
N SER A 600 33.07 32.20 49.28
CA SER A 600 33.50 31.89 47.92
C SER A 600 32.54 30.88 47.28
N ASP A 601 32.34 30.99 45.96
CA ASP A 601 31.60 29.98 45.21
C ASP A 601 32.40 28.67 45.16
N GLY A 602 31.70 27.56 45.32
CA GLY A 602 32.25 26.23 45.19
C GLY A 602 32.70 25.96 43.73
N PRO A 603 33.78 25.21 43.52
CA PRO A 603 34.21 24.87 42.17
C PRO A 603 33.22 23.89 41.52
N ARG A 604 33.15 23.92 40.18
CA ARG A 604 32.44 22.91 39.39
C ARG A 604 33.09 21.53 39.60
N GLY A 605 32.27 20.49 39.57
CA GLY A 605 32.73 19.11 39.44
C GLY A 605 33.42 18.88 38.09
N THR A 606 34.30 17.89 38.02
CA THR A 606 34.92 17.48 36.75
C THR A 606 33.93 16.73 35.88
N ASP A 607 34.05 16.88 34.56
CA ASP A 607 33.33 16.03 33.61
C ASP A 607 33.87 14.59 33.69
N GLY A 608 32.98 13.60 33.50
CA GLY A 608 33.36 12.20 33.36
C GLY A 608 34.07 11.96 32.02
N PHE A 609 34.81 10.86 31.92
CA PHE A 609 35.48 10.47 30.68
C PHE A 609 34.52 9.81 29.69
N ASP A 610 34.74 10.04 28.39
CA ASP A 610 34.05 9.29 27.34
C ASP A 610 34.48 7.82 27.35
N GLY A 611 33.51 6.93 27.18
CA GLY A 611 33.74 5.52 26.95
C GLY A 611 34.42 5.29 25.59
N ARG A 612 35.25 4.25 25.51
CA ARG A 612 35.91 3.86 24.26
C ARG A 612 34.93 3.14 23.34
N SER A 613 35.02 3.38 22.04
CA SER A 613 34.35 2.53 21.05
C SER A 613 34.87 1.10 21.11
N GLY A 614 33.99 0.14 20.88
CA GLY A 614 34.33 -1.26 20.77
C GLY A 614 35.25 -1.52 19.59
N ARG A 615 35.98 -2.64 19.66
CA ARG A 615 36.84 -3.08 18.55
C ARG A 615 36.02 -3.90 17.54
N PRO A 616 36.33 -3.83 16.23
CA PRO A 616 35.77 -4.75 15.26
C PRO A 616 36.20 -6.19 15.58
N GLY A 617 35.35 -7.15 15.25
CA GLY A 617 35.67 -8.59 15.26
C GLY A 617 36.39 -9.04 13.99
N GLN A 618 36.72 -10.32 13.91
CA GLN A 618 37.39 -10.90 12.75
C GLN A 618 36.37 -11.32 11.67
N VAL A 619 36.61 -10.94 10.42
CA VAL A 619 35.87 -11.45 9.25
C VAL A 619 36.77 -12.44 8.50
N THR A 620 36.29 -13.68 8.33
CA THR A 620 37.01 -14.74 7.60
C THR A 620 36.16 -15.19 6.42
N ILE A 621 36.74 -15.21 5.21
CA ILE A 621 36.05 -15.59 3.98
C ILE A 621 36.68 -16.87 3.43
N VAL A 622 35.85 -17.88 3.17
CA VAL A 622 36.21 -19.16 2.56
C VAL A 622 35.41 -19.32 1.28
N TYR A 623 36.08 -19.78 0.22
CA TYR A 623 35.45 -20.01 -1.09
C TYR A 623 35.34 -21.51 -1.36
N GLU A 624 34.14 -21.96 -1.72
CA GLU A 624 33.81 -23.33 -2.10
C GLU A 624 33.41 -23.34 -3.58
N SER A 625 34.24 -23.99 -4.41
CA SER A 625 33.94 -24.16 -5.83
C SER A 625 32.73 -25.09 -6.01
N THR A 626 31.71 -24.63 -6.72
CA THR A 626 30.71 -25.54 -7.29
C THR A 626 31.24 -26.05 -8.62
N THR A 627 31.54 -27.36 -8.71
CA THR A 627 31.78 -27.99 -10.01
C THR A 627 30.46 -27.97 -10.78
N ALA A 628 30.34 -27.06 -11.75
CA ALA A 628 29.23 -27.09 -12.69
C ALA A 628 29.21 -28.49 -13.33
N ALA A 629 28.13 -29.23 -13.11
CA ALA A 629 27.83 -30.37 -13.96
C ALA A 629 27.67 -29.80 -15.39
N ALA A 630 28.62 -30.12 -16.26
CA ALA A 630 28.51 -29.89 -17.69
C ALA A 630 27.36 -30.76 -18.22
N GLY A 631 26.13 -30.28 -18.08
CA GLY A 631 24.92 -30.83 -18.69
C GLY A 631 24.65 -30.09 -19.99
N ARG A 632 24.61 -30.86 -21.09
CA ARG A 632 24.42 -30.43 -22.47
C ARG A 632 23.11 -29.72 -22.74
#